data_AF-A0A9P1AZT8-F1
#
_entry.id   AF-A0A9P1AZT8-F1
#
_cell.length_a   1.000
_cell.length_b   1.000
_cell.length_c   1.000
_cell.angle_alpha   90.00
_cell.angle_beta   90.00
_cell.angle_gamma   90.00
#
_symmetry.space_group_name_H-M   'P 1'
#
loop_
_entity.id
_entity.type
_entity.pdbx_description
1 polymer ?
#
loop_
_entity_poly.entity_id
_entity_poly.type
_entity_poly.pdbx_seq_one_letter_code
_entity_poly.pdbx_strand_id
1 'polypeptide(L)'
;MAGPQASDQPVRGPDESLTQSLAANLLTSLVDKAPETENIFVTPQPPIPNSVKRPCKELGDSFLLAQYRDRYAIFYEPENLVVCVFDTIKEVDDYSFVWEHFLPTIYKARRPLDAFARYLDIIRTDISWGLKLSPLYYAIKFGVIDYVQNEKKKNPSGFSMQRLTERGDTPVHVAARFGTLEMVKTVWDEHFDPKTSNWMGETVFELSSQPVVVQYISKRLPIDFSKSENKYLNPEMFNFPASFEVLKNHWCLTSMPHLFFAPPIVFKTSKVPIEDIEKAIKLVYAKDNEFLGQFYKNKSAFHNLHGFPEQYQKMILKYANFKMLNAVDSFGATPVHRAVEHNSLKTLISLWSHGADINIRDAEGYFPMDHAIKKDYEGLLKAFLVFDGLASEKVWTRTITEKTGNASRLLKEHYAQPGTLSQPYQLTYNNDNPTHIRCKNFPPLTKADNIVLSIDGGGIKGLLALQMLKEIEKIKGTDLLEWFSHFGGTSTGSIIALGLAKHRNIDIVLRSYFRLKDDIFAGSRPYSGDHLENVLLHEFGTATLSDLAVNRGTRLCIPVTCVDVSPPMLYMFRSYDLDDKITDPTFAKPQWNAARIVRASCAAPSYFPPVDGKFMDGGLVANNPTIDILTDCQRLAFETKGEHTSKIAVSIGTGTKKKLMQNVEISMPTSVWEVVKTATQFFHLKDVFIDQLTAADGVPVERARWMADAMGMAFFRFNPDLGNLSDTVAIDEKDDIKLLDAMLEVKHNAKLMHNEMHMLASILK
;
A
#
# COMPACT_ATOMS: atom_id res chain seq x y z
N MET A 1 -50.50 -15.52 31.39
CA MET A 1 -49.86 -16.85 31.43
C MET A 1 -48.53 -16.72 30.73
N ALA A 2 -47.36 -17.08 31.24
CA ALA A 2 -46.86 -17.35 32.57
C ALA A 2 -45.37 -16.95 32.48
N GLY A 3 -44.85 -16.21 33.47
CA GLY A 3 -43.42 -15.83 33.50
C GLY A 3 -42.52 -16.99 33.94
N PRO A 4 -41.20 -16.77 33.94
CA PRO A 4 -40.47 -17.11 35.15
C PRO A 4 -39.52 -16.02 35.65
N GLN A 5 -39.55 -15.97 36.98
CA GLN A 5 -38.75 -15.35 38.02
C GLN A 5 -37.30 -14.92 37.75
N ALA A 6 -36.99 -13.79 38.37
CA ALA A 6 -35.65 -13.32 38.72
C ALA A 6 -34.97 -14.23 39.77
N SER A 7 -33.65 -14.37 39.64
CA SER A 7 -32.76 -14.62 40.77
C SER A 7 -31.52 -13.73 40.64
N ASP A 8 -31.37 -12.81 41.60
CA ASP A 8 -30.18 -12.04 41.89
C ASP A 8 -28.95 -12.93 42.09
N GLN A 9 -27.86 -12.68 41.36
CA GLN A 9 -26.49 -12.92 41.83
C GLN A 9 -25.49 -11.94 41.16
N PRO A 10 -24.47 -11.45 41.89
CA PRO A 10 -23.50 -10.48 41.41
C PRO A 10 -22.45 -11.11 40.48
N VAL A 11 -22.11 -10.37 39.42
CA VAL A 11 -21.03 -10.67 38.47
C VAL A 11 -19.67 -10.64 39.19
N ARG A 12 -19.02 -11.81 39.32
CA ARG A 12 -17.59 -11.92 39.69
C ARG A 12 -16.72 -11.67 38.46
N GLY A 13 -15.65 -10.89 38.65
CA GLY A 13 -14.62 -10.61 37.64
C GLY A 13 -13.81 -11.85 37.23
N PRO A 14 -13.06 -11.78 36.13
CA PRO A 14 -12.29 -12.91 35.61
C PRO A 14 -11.14 -13.29 36.56
N ASP A 15 -11.06 -14.58 36.86
CA ASP A 15 -10.08 -15.25 37.73
C ASP A 15 -8.63 -15.09 37.22
N GLU A 16 -7.74 -14.55 38.07
CA GLU A 16 -6.30 -14.39 37.86
C GLU A 16 -5.49 -15.72 37.92
N SER A 17 -6.16 -16.87 37.99
CA SER A 17 -5.49 -18.16 38.24
C SER A 17 -5.10 -18.97 36.98
N LEU A 18 -5.54 -18.57 35.78
CA LEU A 18 -5.20 -19.28 34.54
C LEU A 18 -4.04 -18.67 33.74
N THR A 19 -3.62 -17.45 34.05
CA THR A 19 -2.49 -16.75 33.39
C THR A 19 -1.13 -17.07 34.00
N GLN A 20 -1.06 -17.64 35.21
CA GLN A 20 0.19 -18.09 35.83
C GLN A 20 0.64 -19.50 35.38
N SER A 21 -0.27 -20.32 34.85
CA SER A 21 0.02 -21.72 34.45
C SER A 21 0.71 -21.82 33.07
N LEU A 22 0.38 -20.95 32.11
CA LEU A 22 1.02 -20.98 30.77
C LEU A 22 2.39 -20.28 30.72
N ALA A 23 2.67 -19.34 31.64
CA ALA A 23 3.98 -18.69 31.74
C ALA A 23 5.06 -19.64 32.32
N ALA A 24 4.67 -20.64 33.11
CA ALA A 24 5.57 -21.62 33.70
C ALA A 24 6.06 -22.70 32.71
N ASN A 25 5.32 -22.97 31.62
CA ASN A 25 5.69 -24.02 30.66
C ASN A 25 6.50 -23.54 29.44
N LEU A 26 6.62 -22.23 29.22
CA LEU A 26 7.44 -21.65 28.13
C LEU A 26 8.86 -21.28 28.56
N LEU A 27 9.11 -21.14 29.87
CA LEU A 27 10.45 -20.93 30.43
C LEU A 27 11.28 -22.22 30.51
N THR A 28 10.62 -23.39 30.52
CA THR A 28 11.31 -24.69 30.67
C THR A 28 11.88 -25.24 29.36
N SER A 29 11.50 -24.72 28.17
CA SER A 29 12.00 -25.25 26.89
C SER A 29 13.12 -24.41 26.25
N LEU A 30 13.55 -23.31 26.89
CA LEU A 30 14.63 -22.44 26.39
C LEU A 30 15.94 -22.55 27.20
N VAL A 31 15.99 -23.45 28.19
CA VAL A 31 17.20 -23.69 29.00
C VAL A 31 18.14 -24.74 28.37
N ASP A 32 17.69 -25.53 27.39
CA ASP A 32 18.49 -26.67 26.89
C ASP A 32 19.51 -26.36 25.77
N LYS A 33 19.83 -25.10 25.47
CA LYS A 33 20.90 -24.76 24.49
C LYS A 33 21.69 -23.49 24.82
N ALA A 34 22.28 -23.41 26.01
CA ALA A 34 23.39 -22.48 26.28
C ALA A 34 24.51 -23.21 27.05
N PRO A 35 25.80 -22.99 26.71
CA PRO A 35 26.90 -23.69 27.34
C PRO A 35 27.03 -23.29 28.81
N GLU A 36 27.31 -24.28 29.66
CA GLU A 36 27.54 -24.15 31.11
C GLU A 36 28.52 -23.02 31.43
N THR A 37 28.02 -21.97 32.09
CA THR A 37 28.85 -21.03 32.86
C THR A 37 28.25 -20.92 34.25
N GLU A 38 28.66 -21.82 35.13
CA GLU A 38 28.45 -21.70 36.57
C GLU A 38 29.23 -20.49 37.14
N ASN A 39 28.74 -19.97 38.27
CA ASN A 39 29.47 -19.26 39.34
C ASN A 39 29.16 -17.76 39.55
N ILE A 40 27.95 -17.45 40.03
CA ILE A 40 27.75 -16.50 41.14
C ILE A 40 26.78 -17.17 42.13
N PHE A 41 27.30 -17.64 43.25
CA PHE A 41 26.48 -18.19 44.34
C PHE A 41 26.38 -17.15 45.46
N VAL A 42 25.28 -16.40 45.53
CA VAL A 42 24.88 -15.81 46.81
C VAL A 42 24.09 -16.90 47.55
N THR A 43 24.79 -17.82 48.20
CA THR A 43 24.15 -18.90 48.98
C THR A 43 24.45 -18.74 50.47
N PRO A 44 23.44 -18.74 51.35
CA PRO A 44 23.67 -18.89 52.78
C PRO A 44 24.10 -20.34 53.05
N GLN A 45 25.36 -20.55 53.42
CA GLN A 45 25.93 -21.87 53.75
C GLN A 45 26.80 -21.77 55.02
N PRO A 46 26.96 -22.86 55.79
CA PRO A 46 27.24 -22.84 57.23
C PRO A 46 28.58 -22.20 57.61
N PRO A 47 28.77 -21.85 58.90
CA PRO A 47 29.96 -21.13 59.35
C PRO A 47 31.24 -21.86 58.94
N ILE A 48 32.22 -21.03 58.60
CA ILE A 48 33.61 -21.38 58.25
C ILE A 48 34.03 -22.65 59.01
N PRO A 49 34.45 -23.74 58.33
CA PRO A 49 35.17 -24.81 59.02
C PRO A 49 36.35 -24.14 59.73
N ASN A 50 36.64 -24.51 60.99
CA ASN A 50 37.71 -24.00 61.86
C ASN A 50 39.15 -24.10 61.28
N SER A 51 39.32 -24.14 59.95
CA SER A 51 40.54 -24.26 59.18
C SER A 51 40.81 -23.12 58.20
N VAL A 52 40.10 -21.98 58.22
CA VAL A 52 40.58 -20.76 57.52
C VAL A 52 41.75 -20.19 58.32
N LYS A 53 42.92 -20.78 58.09
CA LYS A 53 44.20 -20.29 58.61
C LYS A 53 44.63 -19.08 57.79
N ARG A 54 44.28 -17.89 58.28
CA ARG A 54 44.64 -16.53 57.83
C ARG A 54 44.04 -16.07 56.48
N PRO A 55 43.47 -14.85 56.40
CA PRO A 55 43.07 -14.25 55.12
C PRO A 55 44.30 -14.11 54.21
N CYS A 56 44.12 -14.36 52.91
CA CYS A 56 45.18 -14.14 51.92
C CYS A 56 45.40 -12.64 51.68
N LYS A 57 44.33 -11.84 51.72
CA LYS A 57 44.35 -10.38 51.57
C LYS A 57 43.04 -9.76 52.07
N GLU A 58 43.09 -8.72 52.89
CA GLU A 58 41.93 -7.88 53.19
C GLU A 58 41.69 -6.93 52.01
N LEU A 59 40.46 -6.89 51.48
CA LEU A 59 40.12 -6.03 50.33
C LEU A 59 39.46 -4.72 50.80
N GLY A 60 38.86 -4.73 51.99
CA GLY A 60 38.29 -3.57 52.71
C GLY A 60 37.61 -4.03 54.00
N ASP A 61 36.91 -3.13 54.69
CA ASP A 61 36.33 -3.34 56.04
C ASP A 61 35.31 -4.49 56.15
N SER A 62 34.86 -5.07 55.04
CA SER A 62 33.83 -6.12 55.02
C SER A 62 34.04 -7.18 53.95
N PHE A 63 35.05 -7.03 53.10
CA PHE A 63 35.35 -7.98 52.03
C PHE A 63 36.77 -8.51 52.19
N LEU A 64 36.91 -9.84 52.19
CA LEU A 64 38.20 -10.51 52.37
C LEU A 64 38.40 -11.58 51.30
N LEU A 65 39.63 -11.72 50.83
CA LEU A 65 40.05 -12.79 49.94
C LEU A 65 40.63 -13.93 50.79
N ALA A 66 40.02 -15.11 50.71
CA ALA A 66 40.51 -16.30 51.40
C ALA A 66 40.45 -17.54 50.51
N GLN A 67 41.26 -18.53 50.86
CA GLN A 67 41.25 -19.82 50.20
C GLN A 67 39.93 -20.56 50.53
N TYR A 68 39.23 -21.02 49.50
CA TYR A 68 37.96 -21.74 49.62
C TYR A 68 38.07 -23.05 48.82
N ARG A 69 38.26 -24.17 49.55
CA ARG A 69 38.63 -25.48 48.99
C ARG A 69 39.92 -25.35 48.15
N ASP A 70 39.92 -25.82 46.91
CA ASP A 70 41.07 -25.74 45.99
C ASP A 70 41.14 -24.41 45.19
N ARG A 71 40.30 -23.44 45.55
CA ARG A 71 40.12 -22.16 44.83
C ARG A 71 40.24 -20.94 45.75
N TYR A 72 40.11 -19.75 45.19
CA TYR A 72 40.09 -18.49 45.93
C TYR A 72 38.68 -17.89 45.89
N ALA A 73 38.20 -17.36 47.02
CA ALA A 73 36.90 -16.72 47.08
C ALA A 73 36.95 -15.38 47.80
N ILE A 74 36.14 -14.44 47.31
CA ILE A 74 35.86 -13.19 48.02
C ILE A 74 34.69 -13.45 48.96
N PHE A 75 34.89 -13.20 50.24
CA PHE A 75 33.89 -13.32 51.29
C PHE A 75 33.41 -11.95 51.73
N TYR A 76 32.13 -11.86 52.02
CA TYR A 76 31.53 -10.75 52.73
C TYR A 76 31.41 -11.11 54.22
N GLU A 77 32.28 -10.55 55.04
CA GLU A 77 32.45 -10.89 56.46
C GLU A 77 31.18 -10.68 57.32
N PRO A 78 30.41 -9.58 57.16
CA PRO A 78 29.26 -9.31 58.05
C PRO A 78 28.17 -10.39 58.02
N GLU A 79 28.02 -11.08 56.89
CA GLU A 79 27.03 -12.15 56.70
C GLU A 79 27.66 -13.52 56.43
N ASN A 80 29.00 -13.59 56.46
CA ASN A 80 29.79 -14.78 56.16
C ASN A 80 29.40 -15.46 54.83
N LEU A 81 29.19 -14.65 53.79
CA LEU A 81 28.75 -15.11 52.47
C LEU A 81 29.90 -15.15 51.47
N VAL A 82 29.94 -16.18 50.63
CA VAL A 82 30.81 -16.22 49.44
C VAL A 82 30.17 -15.35 48.37
N VAL A 83 30.94 -14.43 47.80
CA VAL A 83 30.46 -13.49 46.77
C VAL A 83 30.82 -13.97 45.38
N CYS A 84 32.09 -14.34 45.18
CA CYS A 84 32.61 -14.81 43.91
C CYS A 84 33.80 -15.75 44.14
N VAL A 85 33.93 -16.76 43.28
CA VAL A 85 35.02 -17.76 43.31
C VAL A 85 35.85 -17.63 42.03
N PHE A 86 37.16 -17.70 42.21
CA PHE A 86 38.20 -17.58 41.19
C PHE A 86 39.09 -18.83 41.23
N ASP A 87 39.53 -19.27 40.06
CA ASP A 87 40.33 -20.49 39.96
C ASP A 87 41.80 -20.20 40.30
N THR A 88 42.28 -18.97 40.04
CA THR A 88 43.64 -18.53 40.38
C THR A 88 43.69 -17.16 41.04
N ILE A 89 44.74 -16.88 41.82
CA ILE A 89 44.91 -15.56 42.45
C ILE A 89 45.20 -14.45 41.42
N LYS A 90 45.76 -14.79 40.26
CA LYS A 90 46.04 -13.83 39.19
C LYS A 90 44.77 -13.26 38.58
N GLU A 91 43.71 -14.07 38.48
CA GLU A 91 42.40 -13.57 38.04
C GLU A 91 41.86 -12.51 38.98
N VAL A 92 42.19 -12.59 40.27
CA VAL A 92 41.75 -11.60 41.27
C VAL A 92 42.45 -10.25 41.04
N ASP A 93 43.72 -10.25 40.61
CA ASP A 93 44.47 -9.01 40.38
C ASP A 93 43.84 -8.12 39.27
N ASP A 94 43.17 -8.73 38.28
CA ASP A 94 42.49 -8.01 37.20
C ASP A 94 41.30 -7.16 37.70
N TYR A 95 40.77 -7.46 38.88
CA TYR A 95 39.67 -6.73 39.52
C TYR A 95 40.12 -5.84 40.69
N SER A 96 41.44 -5.73 40.92
CA SER A 96 42.04 -4.96 42.03
C SER A 96 41.46 -3.57 42.21
N PHE A 97 41.26 -2.85 41.11
CA PHE A 97 40.69 -1.49 41.10
C PHE A 97 39.27 -1.41 41.68
N VAL A 98 38.48 -2.50 41.63
CA VAL A 98 37.11 -2.53 42.15
C VAL A 98 37.13 -2.32 43.67
N TRP A 99 38.00 -3.02 44.39
CA TRP A 99 38.09 -2.82 45.84
C TRP A 99 39.01 -1.67 46.24
N GLU A 100 40.05 -1.38 45.48
CA GLU A 100 40.95 -0.26 45.80
C GLU A 100 40.27 1.11 45.59
N HIS A 101 39.28 1.19 44.68
CA HIS A 101 38.70 2.47 44.30
C HIS A 101 37.17 2.54 44.34
N PHE A 102 36.44 1.44 44.11
CA PHE A 102 34.97 1.49 44.02
C PHE A 102 34.27 1.08 45.32
N LEU A 103 34.96 0.39 46.24
CA LEU A 103 34.39 -0.01 47.54
C LEU A 103 33.75 1.14 48.33
N PRO A 104 34.34 2.35 48.44
CA PRO A 104 33.70 3.47 49.12
C PRO A 104 32.33 3.85 48.53
N THR A 105 32.15 3.71 47.22
CA THR A 105 30.85 3.93 46.54
C THR A 105 29.90 2.78 46.80
N ILE A 106 30.40 1.55 46.78
CA ILE A 106 29.63 0.33 47.04
C ILE A 106 29.08 0.32 48.47
N TYR A 107 29.86 0.75 49.47
CA TYR A 107 29.41 0.87 50.86
C TYR A 107 28.30 1.90 51.07
N LYS A 108 28.23 2.94 50.21
CA LYS A 108 27.13 3.91 50.23
C LYS A 108 25.84 3.36 49.62
N ALA A 109 25.89 2.23 48.91
CA ALA A 109 24.70 1.62 48.31
C ALA A 109 23.80 0.99 49.39
N ARG A 110 22.48 0.99 49.15
CA ARG A 110 21.49 0.41 50.08
C ARG A 110 21.73 -1.09 50.34
N ARG A 111 22.36 -1.79 49.40
CA ARG A 111 22.79 -3.20 49.51
C ARG A 111 24.20 -3.34 48.94
N PRO A 112 25.24 -3.17 49.77
CA PRO A 112 26.64 -3.19 49.32
C PRO A 112 27.05 -4.52 48.67
N LEU A 113 26.58 -5.65 49.23
CA LEU A 113 26.84 -6.98 48.68
C LEU A 113 26.30 -7.15 47.26
N ASP A 114 25.02 -6.82 47.04
CA ASP A 114 24.38 -6.90 45.72
C ASP A 114 25.07 -5.97 44.70
N ALA A 115 25.49 -4.78 45.14
CA ALA A 115 26.18 -3.82 44.29
C ALA A 115 27.58 -4.32 43.89
N PHE A 116 28.33 -4.87 44.85
CA PHE A 116 29.65 -5.46 44.61
C PHE A 116 29.57 -6.65 43.65
N ALA A 117 28.65 -7.59 43.91
CA ALA A 117 28.44 -8.76 43.07
C ALA A 117 28.06 -8.37 41.63
N ARG A 118 27.17 -7.38 41.47
CA ARG A 118 26.76 -6.88 40.15
C ARG A 118 27.92 -6.26 39.36
N TYR A 119 28.80 -5.51 40.03
CA TYR A 119 29.95 -4.91 39.33
C TYR A 119 30.91 -5.98 38.84
N LEU A 120 31.21 -6.98 39.69
CA LEU A 120 32.06 -8.10 39.30
C LEU A 120 31.47 -8.92 38.15
N ASP A 121 30.16 -9.18 38.17
CA ASP A 121 29.47 -9.92 37.11
C ASP A 121 29.58 -9.22 35.74
N ILE A 122 29.34 -7.90 35.73
CA ILE A 122 29.44 -7.09 34.52
C ILE A 122 30.88 -7.08 33.99
N ILE A 123 31.89 -6.89 34.86
CA ILE A 123 33.29 -6.87 34.44
C ILE A 123 33.71 -8.25 33.93
N ARG A 124 33.33 -9.33 34.62
CA ARG A 124 33.65 -10.71 34.23
C ARG A 124 33.02 -11.08 32.90
N THR A 125 31.80 -10.62 32.63
CA THR A 125 31.13 -10.79 31.34
C THR A 125 31.84 -10.01 30.22
N ASP A 126 32.22 -8.75 30.48
CA ASP A 126 32.95 -7.94 29.50
C ASP A 126 34.33 -8.59 29.18
N ILE A 127 35.03 -9.13 30.18
CA ILE A 127 36.31 -9.85 30.01
C ILE A 127 36.13 -11.18 29.26
N SER A 128 35.07 -11.94 29.54
CA SER A 128 34.82 -13.23 28.87
C SER A 128 34.51 -13.06 27.37
N TRP A 129 33.99 -11.90 26.97
CA TRP A 129 33.86 -11.49 25.57
C TRP A 129 35.16 -10.98 24.95
N GLY A 130 36.28 -11.06 25.68
CA GLY A 130 37.61 -10.65 25.21
C GLY A 130 37.83 -9.14 25.21
N LEU A 131 36.97 -8.34 25.85
CA LEU A 131 37.11 -6.89 25.87
C LEU A 131 38.16 -6.48 26.92
N LYS A 132 39.19 -5.75 26.49
CA LYS A 132 40.20 -5.15 27.38
C LYS A 132 39.85 -3.70 27.69
N LEU A 133 38.97 -3.49 28.66
CA LEU A 133 38.46 -2.16 29.02
C LEU A 133 39.20 -1.59 30.25
N SER A 134 39.43 -0.28 30.24
CA SER A 134 40.19 0.39 31.30
C SER A 134 39.38 0.55 32.59
N PRO A 135 40.03 0.66 33.77
CA PRO A 135 39.35 1.01 35.03
C PRO A 135 38.52 2.29 34.94
N LEU A 136 38.99 3.28 34.17
CA LEU A 136 38.29 4.53 33.91
C LEU A 136 36.97 4.33 33.16
N TYR A 137 36.91 3.40 32.20
CA TYR A 137 35.67 3.05 31.52
C TYR A 137 34.62 2.53 32.51
N TYR A 138 35.01 1.61 33.40
CA TYR A 138 34.11 1.06 34.41
C TYR A 138 33.69 2.11 35.44
N ALA A 139 34.59 3.01 35.84
CA ALA A 139 34.27 4.10 36.75
C ALA A 139 33.17 5.02 36.17
N ILE A 140 33.25 5.32 34.86
CA ILE A 140 32.22 6.12 34.17
C ILE A 140 30.90 5.34 34.06
N LYS A 141 30.96 4.05 33.67
CA LYS A 141 29.79 3.17 33.52
C LYS A 141 29.04 2.97 34.84
N PHE A 142 29.77 2.83 35.95
CA PHE A 142 29.20 2.60 37.28
C PHE A 142 28.89 3.88 38.06
N GLY A 143 29.33 5.05 37.58
CA GLY A 143 29.05 6.33 38.23
C GLY A 143 29.99 6.67 39.40
N VAL A 144 31.23 6.16 39.40
CA VAL A 144 32.23 6.43 40.46
C VAL A 144 32.91 7.77 40.22
N ILE A 145 32.21 8.85 40.56
CA ILE A 145 32.62 10.25 40.28
C ILE A 145 33.98 10.59 40.89
N ASP A 146 34.24 10.20 42.14
CA ASP A 146 35.47 10.56 42.85
C ASP A 146 36.74 10.03 42.14
N TYR A 147 36.67 8.79 41.63
CA TYR A 147 37.77 8.20 40.87
C TYR A 147 37.98 8.92 39.54
N VAL A 148 36.90 9.19 38.80
CA VAL A 148 36.94 9.92 37.52
C VAL A 148 37.53 11.32 37.70
N GLN A 149 37.17 12.03 38.76
CA GLN A 149 37.72 13.35 39.07
C GLN A 149 39.21 13.31 39.40
N ASN A 150 39.66 12.29 40.13
CA ASN A 150 41.08 12.11 40.45
C ASN A 150 41.91 11.78 39.20
N GLU A 151 41.39 10.94 38.30
CA GLU A 151 42.04 10.68 37.01
C GLU A 151 42.07 11.93 36.12
N LYS A 152 40.99 12.71 36.10
CA LYS A 152 40.94 14.00 35.39
C LYS A 152 41.97 15.00 35.92
N LYS A 153 42.23 15.03 37.23
CA LYS A 153 43.27 15.89 37.84
C LYS A 153 44.69 15.48 37.45
N LYS A 154 44.95 14.20 37.22
CA LYS A 154 46.26 13.70 36.79
C LYS A 154 46.57 14.07 35.33
N ASN A 155 45.55 14.17 34.49
CA ASN A 155 45.70 14.55 33.09
C ASN A 155 44.64 15.60 32.66
N PRO A 156 44.77 16.86 33.10
CA PRO A 156 43.72 17.87 32.91
C PRO A 156 43.54 18.33 31.46
N SER A 157 44.58 18.24 30.63
CA SER A 157 44.52 18.61 29.22
C SER A 157 44.23 17.39 28.35
N GLY A 158 43.01 17.31 27.80
CA GLY A 158 42.62 16.27 26.84
C GLY A 158 41.99 15.01 27.47
N PHE A 159 41.67 15.04 28.77
CA PHE A 159 40.93 13.96 29.44
C PHE A 159 39.67 13.57 28.68
N SER A 160 38.83 14.56 28.32
CA SER A 160 37.58 14.35 27.59
C SER A 160 37.75 13.73 26.19
N MET A 161 38.95 13.83 25.60
CA MET A 161 39.30 13.36 24.25
C MET A 161 40.10 12.06 24.24
N GLN A 162 40.47 11.53 25.42
CA GLN A 162 41.16 10.25 25.55
C GLN A 162 40.33 9.12 24.93
N ARG A 163 40.96 8.16 24.24
CA ARG A 163 40.24 7.00 23.69
C ARG A 163 40.27 5.85 24.72
N LEU A 164 39.09 5.44 25.18
CA LEU A 164 38.92 4.46 26.26
C LEU A 164 38.60 3.04 25.77
N THR A 165 38.10 2.92 24.55
CA THR A 165 37.66 1.64 23.97
C THR A 165 38.31 1.41 22.61
N GLU A 166 38.33 0.16 22.15
CA GLU A 166 38.79 -0.21 20.80
C GLU A 166 37.89 0.36 19.69
N ARG A 167 36.69 0.86 20.03
CA ARG A 167 35.83 1.63 19.11
C ARG A 167 36.24 3.10 19.03
N GLY A 168 37.22 3.51 19.82
CA GLY A 168 37.60 4.91 19.97
C GLY A 168 36.59 5.73 20.77
N ASP A 169 35.80 5.16 21.67
CA ASP A 169 34.89 5.95 22.51
C ASP A 169 35.71 6.82 23.48
N THR A 170 35.36 8.11 23.61
CA THR A 170 35.97 8.98 24.63
C THR A 170 35.24 8.88 25.98
N PRO A 171 35.76 9.40 27.11
CA PRO A 171 35.02 9.45 28.37
C PRO A 171 33.62 10.04 28.23
N VAL A 172 33.47 11.04 27.36
CA VAL A 172 32.18 11.69 27.09
C VAL A 172 31.23 10.77 26.32
N HIS A 173 31.72 9.99 25.35
CA HIS A 173 30.93 8.98 24.64
C HIS A 173 30.41 7.91 25.60
N VAL A 174 31.27 7.41 26.50
CA VAL A 174 30.92 6.39 27.49
C VAL A 174 29.92 6.94 28.51
N ALA A 175 30.13 8.17 28.99
CA ALA A 175 29.23 8.84 29.92
C ALA A 175 27.85 9.13 29.29
N ALA A 176 27.81 9.48 28.00
CA ALA A 176 26.55 9.70 27.28
C ALA A 176 25.77 8.39 27.07
N ARG A 177 26.48 7.28 26.80
CA ARG A 177 25.89 5.97 26.56
C ARG A 177 25.35 5.32 27.84
N PHE A 178 26.15 5.31 28.90
CA PHE A 178 25.88 4.54 30.13
C PHE A 178 25.79 5.38 31.41
N GLY A 179 26.36 6.58 31.43
CA GLY A 179 26.49 7.39 32.63
C GLY A 179 25.25 8.22 32.98
N THR A 180 25.34 8.98 34.07
CA THR A 180 24.32 9.96 34.48
C THR A 180 24.65 11.35 33.92
N LEU A 181 23.68 12.27 33.94
CA LEU A 181 23.93 13.68 33.57
C LEU A 181 25.08 14.30 34.38
N GLU A 182 25.19 13.95 35.66
CA GLU A 182 26.27 14.42 36.53
C GLU A 182 27.63 13.88 36.09
N MET A 183 27.69 12.60 35.69
CA MET A 183 28.90 12.02 35.12
C MET A 183 29.28 12.70 33.80
N VAL A 184 28.32 12.93 32.90
CA VAL A 184 28.54 13.66 31.64
C VAL A 184 29.12 15.05 31.92
N LYS A 185 28.55 15.81 32.87
CA LYS A 185 29.09 17.11 33.28
C LYS A 185 30.50 17.02 33.86
N THR A 186 30.81 15.94 34.59
CA THR A 186 32.11 15.73 35.23
C THR A 186 33.21 15.43 34.21
N VAL A 187 32.93 14.58 33.21
CA VAL A 187 33.91 14.22 32.18
C VAL A 187 34.04 15.27 31.08
N TRP A 188 33.00 16.10 30.87
CA TRP A 188 33.02 17.19 29.90
C TRP A 188 33.98 18.30 30.37
N ASP A 189 34.83 18.78 29.46
CA ASP A 189 35.68 19.96 29.66
C ASP A 189 35.58 20.89 28.44
N GLU A 190 36.17 22.08 28.54
CA GLU A 190 36.10 23.11 27.49
C GLU A 190 36.85 22.70 26.21
N HIS A 191 37.66 21.63 26.25
CA HIS A 191 38.43 21.13 25.12
C HIS A 191 37.70 20.03 24.34
N PHE A 192 36.54 19.57 24.83
CA PHE A 192 35.74 18.56 24.15
C PHE A 192 34.90 19.17 23.03
N ASP A 193 35.19 18.81 21.77
CA ASP A 193 34.33 19.16 20.63
C ASP A 193 33.09 18.23 20.61
N PRO A 194 31.85 18.76 20.76
CA PRO A 194 30.63 17.95 20.71
C PRO A 194 30.41 17.23 19.36
N LYS A 195 31.11 17.64 18.29
CA LYS A 195 31.10 16.98 16.98
C LYS A 195 32.11 15.83 16.88
N THR A 196 32.90 15.59 17.92
CA THR A 196 33.85 14.47 17.95
C THR A 196 33.11 13.16 17.78
N SER A 197 33.54 12.36 16.81
CA SER A 197 33.08 10.99 16.63
C SER A 197 34.07 9.97 17.20
N ASN A 198 33.57 8.78 17.50
CA ASN A 198 34.41 7.60 17.71
C ASN A 198 34.91 7.05 16.35
N TRP A 199 35.70 5.96 16.36
CA TRP A 199 36.22 5.35 15.12
C TRP A 199 35.13 4.67 14.28
N MET A 200 33.95 4.46 14.85
CA MET A 200 32.77 3.98 14.15
C MET A 200 31.95 5.12 13.51
N GLY A 201 32.37 6.38 13.68
CA GLY A 201 31.70 7.56 13.15
C GLY A 201 30.54 8.07 14.01
N GLU A 202 30.30 7.49 15.18
CA GLU A 202 29.20 7.87 16.08
C GLU A 202 29.59 9.08 16.94
N THR A 203 28.72 10.08 17.01
CA THR A 203 28.87 11.25 17.88
C THR A 203 28.28 11.01 19.28
N VAL A 204 28.67 11.84 20.25
CA VAL A 204 28.11 11.78 21.63
C VAL A 204 26.59 11.98 21.64
N PHE A 205 26.07 12.80 20.73
CA PHE A 205 24.63 13.02 20.58
C PHE A 205 23.90 11.73 20.18
N GLU A 206 24.45 10.99 19.21
CA GLU A 206 23.88 9.74 18.71
C GLU A 206 23.96 8.60 19.74
N LEU A 207 24.99 8.59 20.58
CA LEU A 207 25.17 7.58 21.64
C LEU A 207 24.34 7.84 22.90
N SER A 208 23.72 9.01 23.02
CA SER A 208 22.98 9.40 24.23
C SER A 208 21.66 8.65 24.35
N SER A 209 21.50 7.84 25.39
CA SER A 209 20.27 7.07 25.65
C SER A 209 19.26 7.81 26.54
N GLN A 210 19.71 8.80 27.32
CA GLN A 210 18.89 9.51 28.31
C GLN A 210 18.42 10.89 27.80
N PRO A 211 17.10 11.21 27.83
CA PRO A 211 16.56 12.48 27.32
C PRO A 211 17.19 13.74 27.92
N VAL A 212 17.54 13.69 29.21
CA VAL A 212 18.14 14.83 29.92
C VAL A 212 19.58 15.10 29.46
N VAL A 213 20.32 14.04 29.08
CA VAL A 213 21.67 14.15 28.53
C VAL A 213 21.62 14.71 27.10
N VAL A 214 20.68 14.22 26.28
CA VAL A 214 20.43 14.73 24.92
C VAL A 214 20.17 16.24 24.94
N GLN A 215 19.27 16.72 25.79
CA GLN A 215 18.98 18.15 25.93
C GLN A 215 20.20 18.97 26.37
N TYR A 216 21.05 18.42 27.24
CA TYR A 216 22.26 19.08 27.71
C TYR A 216 23.31 19.23 26.59
N ILE A 217 23.41 18.24 25.70
CA ILE A 217 24.32 18.24 24.54
C ILE A 217 23.78 19.15 23.43
N SER A 218 22.49 19.10 23.12
CA SER A 218 21.88 19.95 22.07
C SER A 218 22.08 21.44 22.31
N LYS A 219 22.03 21.90 23.56
CA LYS A 219 22.27 23.31 23.91
C LYS A 219 23.70 23.79 23.63
N ARG A 220 24.63 22.87 23.40
CA ARG A 220 26.06 23.14 23.14
C ARG A 220 26.45 22.91 21.68
N LEU A 221 25.50 22.52 20.83
CA LEU A 221 25.68 22.32 19.41
C LEU A 221 25.06 23.51 18.65
N PRO A 222 25.85 24.34 17.95
CA PRO A 222 25.30 25.24 16.94
C PRO A 222 25.06 24.41 15.68
N ILE A 223 23.81 24.01 15.41
CA ILE A 223 23.48 23.29 14.16
C ILE A 223 22.56 24.14 13.29
N ASP A 224 23.12 24.53 12.15
CA ASP A 224 22.41 24.92 10.94
C ASP A 224 22.27 23.64 10.09
N PHE A 225 21.03 23.16 9.92
CA PHE A 225 20.72 21.87 9.29
C PHE A 225 20.76 21.91 7.75
N SER A 226 21.22 23.00 7.15
CA SER A 226 21.16 23.20 5.70
C SER A 226 22.30 22.55 4.89
N LYS A 227 23.35 21.99 5.53
CA LYS A 227 24.58 21.56 4.81
C LYS A 227 25.33 20.34 5.37
N SER A 228 24.68 19.20 5.62
CA SER A 228 25.43 17.94 5.82
C SER A 228 25.02 16.87 4.82
N GLU A 229 25.91 16.62 3.86
CA GLU A 229 25.92 15.42 3.03
C GLU A 229 26.11 14.19 3.93
N ASN A 230 25.05 13.42 4.10
CA ASN A 230 24.98 12.26 4.99
C ASN A 230 25.80 11.06 4.45
N LYS A 231 27.01 10.87 4.97
CA LYS A 231 27.58 9.54 5.16
C LYS A 231 27.41 9.17 6.63
N TYR A 232 27.05 7.92 6.90
CA TYR A 232 26.99 7.29 8.24
C TYR A 232 25.71 7.53 9.05
N LEU A 233 24.57 7.09 8.50
CA LEU A 233 23.50 6.52 9.33
C LEU A 233 23.42 5.03 8.99
N ASN A 234 23.81 4.17 9.94
CA ASN A 234 23.59 2.73 9.84
C ASN A 234 22.35 2.36 10.69
N PRO A 235 21.22 1.96 10.09
CA PRO A 235 19.91 1.77 10.73
C PRO A 235 19.74 0.40 11.40
N GLU A 236 20.78 -0.41 11.54
CA GLU A 236 20.62 -1.78 12.06
C GLU A 236 20.53 -1.86 13.59
N MET A 237 20.42 -0.73 14.28
CA MET A 237 20.29 -0.68 15.74
C MET A 237 19.22 0.34 16.18
N PHE A 238 17.97 0.12 15.78
CA PHE A 238 16.85 0.97 16.23
C PHE A 238 16.15 0.41 17.48
N ASN A 239 16.27 1.13 18.59
CA ASN A 239 15.17 1.25 19.54
C ASN A 239 14.05 2.02 18.82
N PHE A 240 13.01 1.33 18.37
CA PHE A 240 11.89 1.93 17.64
C PHE A 240 11.03 2.84 18.54
N PRO A 241 10.34 3.84 17.98
CA PRO A 241 9.44 4.70 18.76
C PRO A 241 8.37 3.84 19.43
N ALA A 242 8.37 3.84 20.76
CA ALA A 242 7.40 3.09 21.57
C ALA A 242 5.98 3.69 21.52
N SER A 243 5.80 4.88 20.94
CA SER A 243 4.52 5.58 20.84
C SER A 243 4.46 6.54 19.66
N PHE A 244 3.23 6.90 19.27
CA PHE A 244 2.93 7.95 18.29
C PHE A 244 3.66 9.27 18.59
N GLU A 245 3.75 9.66 19.87
CA GLU A 245 4.40 10.91 20.28
C GLU A 245 5.90 10.91 19.97
N VAL A 246 6.60 9.79 20.18
CA VAL A 246 8.02 9.68 19.84
C VAL A 246 8.21 9.76 18.33
N LEU A 247 7.37 9.06 17.57
CA LEU A 247 7.40 9.07 16.10
C LEU A 247 7.11 10.47 15.54
N LYS A 248 6.02 11.09 16.00
CA LYS A 248 5.61 12.45 15.60
C LYS A 248 6.71 13.46 15.88
N ASN A 249 7.25 13.46 17.10
CA ASN A 249 8.29 14.41 17.49
C ASN A 249 9.57 14.18 16.68
N HIS A 250 9.99 12.94 16.50
CA HIS A 250 11.18 12.64 15.71
C HIS A 250 11.00 13.08 14.25
N TRP A 251 9.94 12.64 13.56
CA TRP A 251 9.75 12.97 12.14
C TRP A 251 9.51 14.47 11.92
N CYS A 252 8.81 15.15 12.83
CA CYS A 252 8.66 16.60 12.75
C CYS A 252 9.98 17.36 12.96
N LEU A 253 10.96 16.78 13.65
CA LEU A 253 12.27 17.40 13.91
C LEU A 253 13.30 17.05 12.83
N THR A 254 13.31 15.81 12.34
CA THR A 254 14.33 15.32 11.41
C THR A 254 13.88 15.33 9.95
N SER A 255 12.58 15.48 9.69
CA SER A 255 11.94 15.30 8.38
C SER A 255 12.22 13.94 7.72
N MET A 256 12.78 12.97 8.47
CA MET A 256 13.19 11.67 7.95
C MET A 256 12.23 10.57 8.39
N PRO A 257 11.53 9.90 7.46
CA PRO A 257 10.63 8.80 7.80
C PRO A 257 11.39 7.49 7.97
N HIS A 258 12.33 7.45 8.92
CA HIS A 258 13.23 6.31 9.21
C HIS A 258 12.49 4.97 9.32
N LEU A 259 11.23 4.96 9.77
CA LEU A 259 10.38 3.76 9.79
C LEU A 259 10.21 3.15 8.40
N PHE A 260 9.96 3.94 7.34
CA PHE A 260 9.80 3.44 5.95
C PHE A 260 11.12 3.00 5.29
N PHE A 261 12.22 3.03 6.04
CA PHE A 261 13.50 2.45 5.62
C PHE A 261 13.88 1.23 6.47
N ALA A 262 13.06 0.88 7.46
CA ALA A 262 13.28 -0.29 8.29
C ALA A 262 12.93 -1.58 7.52
N PRO A 263 13.62 -2.71 7.83
CA PRO A 263 13.28 -4.01 7.26
C PRO A 263 11.81 -4.39 7.51
N PRO A 264 11.15 -5.14 6.60
CA PRO A 264 9.74 -5.54 6.73
C PRO A 264 9.36 -6.22 8.05
N ILE A 265 10.29 -6.95 8.67
CA ILE A 265 10.09 -7.63 9.95
C ILE A 265 9.81 -6.64 11.09
N VAL A 266 10.36 -5.42 10.99
CA VAL A 266 10.18 -4.35 11.97
C VAL A 266 8.76 -3.78 11.92
N PHE A 267 8.16 -3.65 10.73
CA PHE A 267 6.77 -3.20 10.61
C PHE A 267 5.80 -4.17 11.29
N LYS A 268 6.12 -5.46 11.29
CA LYS A 268 5.31 -6.49 11.93
C LYS A 268 5.45 -6.49 13.45
N THR A 269 6.56 -6.01 13.99
CA THR A 269 6.83 -5.94 15.43
C THR A 269 6.55 -4.56 16.04
N SER A 270 6.35 -3.54 15.20
CA SER A 270 5.88 -2.21 15.58
C SER A 270 4.57 -2.30 16.38
N LYS A 271 4.55 -1.69 17.57
CA LYS A 271 3.34 -1.53 18.40
C LYS A 271 2.50 -0.31 18.02
N VAL A 272 2.93 0.49 17.03
CA VAL A 272 2.23 1.72 16.64
C VAL A 272 1.09 1.38 15.67
N PRO A 273 -0.16 1.78 15.95
CA PRO A 273 -1.29 1.60 15.04
C PRO A 273 -1.08 2.30 13.68
N ILE A 274 -1.64 1.73 12.60
CA ILE A 274 -1.52 2.30 11.26
C ILE A 274 -2.14 3.70 11.18
N GLU A 275 -3.23 3.94 11.92
CA GLU A 275 -3.92 5.23 11.97
C GLU A 275 -3.02 6.32 12.57
N ASP A 276 -2.20 5.97 13.56
CA ASP A 276 -1.27 6.89 14.20
C ASP A 276 -0.07 7.19 13.28
N ILE A 277 0.40 6.19 12.52
CA ILE A 277 1.39 6.41 11.47
C ILE A 277 0.80 7.35 10.40
N GLU A 278 -0.44 7.13 9.96
CA GLU A 278 -1.11 8.00 8.99
C GLU A 278 -1.24 9.44 9.51
N LYS A 279 -1.62 9.63 10.77
CA LYS A 279 -1.66 10.97 11.41
C LYS A 279 -0.29 11.64 11.38
N ALA A 280 0.78 10.91 11.69
CA ALA A 280 2.13 11.47 11.64
C ALA A 280 2.54 11.86 10.22
N ILE A 281 2.24 11.02 9.22
CA ILE A 281 2.42 11.35 7.80
C ILE A 281 1.68 12.64 7.46
N LYS A 282 0.39 12.77 7.81
CA LYS A 282 -0.42 13.97 7.54
C LYS A 282 0.22 15.23 8.12
N LEU A 283 0.71 15.16 9.36
CA LEU A 283 1.34 16.30 10.03
C LEU A 283 2.65 16.74 9.37
N VAL A 284 3.48 15.79 8.95
CA VAL A 284 4.76 16.09 8.28
C VAL A 284 4.51 16.54 6.83
N TYR A 285 3.59 15.87 6.13
CA TYR A 285 3.17 16.23 4.78
C TYR A 285 2.67 17.67 4.67
N ALA A 286 1.97 18.16 5.70
CA ALA A 286 1.51 19.55 5.77
C ALA A 286 2.68 20.56 5.88
N LYS A 287 3.87 20.13 6.32
CA LYS A 287 5.09 20.96 6.38
C LYS A 287 5.96 20.80 5.14
N ASP A 288 6.18 19.56 4.71
CA ASP A 288 6.99 19.17 3.56
C ASP A 288 6.22 18.09 2.78
N ASN A 289 5.63 18.46 1.65
CA ASN A 289 4.87 17.54 0.80
C ASN A 289 5.77 16.63 -0.05
N GLU A 290 7.11 16.79 0.02
CA GLU A 290 8.11 15.95 -0.65
C GLU A 290 8.82 14.97 0.32
N PHE A 291 8.50 15.00 1.61
CA PHE A 291 9.27 14.29 2.64
C PHE A 291 9.39 12.77 2.42
N LEU A 292 8.35 12.11 1.89
CA LEU A 292 8.38 10.67 1.58
C LEU A 292 9.31 10.33 0.40
N GLY A 293 9.63 11.31 -0.43
CA GLY A 293 10.58 11.21 -1.53
C GLY A 293 12.04 11.35 -1.09
N GLN A 294 12.30 11.73 0.16
CA GLN A 294 13.67 11.87 0.67
C GLN A 294 14.40 10.52 0.62
N PHE A 295 15.69 10.59 0.31
CA PHE A 295 16.52 9.42 0.12
C PHE A 295 17.25 9.05 1.41
N TYR A 296 17.29 7.75 1.69
CA TYR A 296 18.08 7.15 2.74
C TYR A 296 18.84 5.94 2.18
N LYS A 297 20.17 5.92 2.35
CA LYS A 297 21.06 4.93 1.70
C LYS A 297 20.73 4.74 0.21
N ASN A 298 20.54 5.86 -0.51
CA ASN A 298 20.17 5.94 -1.92
C ASN A 298 18.80 5.36 -2.30
N LYS A 299 17.87 5.12 -1.37
CA LYS A 299 16.50 4.72 -1.69
C LYS A 299 15.49 5.65 -1.04
N SER A 300 14.36 5.92 -1.70
CA SER A 300 13.20 6.57 -1.08
C SER A 300 12.23 5.55 -0.49
N ALA A 301 11.24 6.00 0.30
CA ALA A 301 10.22 5.11 0.85
C ALA A 301 9.49 4.30 -0.26
N PHE A 302 9.34 4.90 -1.44
CA PHE A 302 8.71 4.28 -2.60
C PHE A 302 9.51 3.10 -3.17
N HIS A 303 10.84 3.15 -3.12
CA HIS A 303 11.70 2.03 -3.56
C HIS A 303 11.52 0.78 -2.68
N ASN A 304 11.13 0.98 -1.41
CA ASN A 304 10.90 -0.10 -0.45
C ASN A 304 9.45 -0.57 -0.38
N LEU A 305 8.54 -0.03 -1.21
CA LEU A 305 7.10 -0.35 -1.15
C LEU A 305 6.80 -1.84 -1.20
N HIS A 306 7.56 -2.59 -2.00
CA HIS A 306 7.41 -4.04 -2.16
C HIS A 306 7.57 -4.82 -0.83
N GLY A 307 8.27 -4.24 0.15
CA GLY A 307 8.47 -4.84 1.48
C GLY A 307 7.32 -4.60 2.46
N PHE A 308 6.40 -3.66 2.17
CA PHE A 308 5.32 -3.31 3.10
C PHE A 308 4.05 -4.13 2.85
N PRO A 309 3.23 -4.41 3.90
CA PRO A 309 1.90 -4.94 3.71
C PRO A 309 1.00 -4.00 2.89
N GLU A 310 0.00 -4.55 2.21
CA GLU A 310 -0.84 -3.82 1.26
C GLU A 310 -1.52 -2.56 1.85
N GLN A 311 -1.99 -2.64 3.10
CA GLN A 311 -2.61 -1.50 3.79
C GLN A 311 -1.63 -0.32 3.96
N TYR A 312 -0.36 -0.61 4.23
CA TYR A 312 0.69 0.41 4.33
C TYR A 312 1.08 0.96 2.97
N GLN A 313 1.16 0.11 1.94
CA GLN A 313 1.38 0.58 0.56
C GLN A 313 0.28 1.55 0.14
N LYS A 314 -1.00 1.19 0.34
CA LYS A 314 -2.15 2.06 0.06
C LYS A 314 -2.06 3.37 0.85
N MET A 315 -1.75 3.32 2.15
CA MET A 315 -1.59 4.52 2.98
C MET A 315 -0.48 5.45 2.49
N ILE A 316 0.71 4.92 2.19
CA ILE A 316 1.87 5.71 1.72
C ILE A 316 1.56 6.34 0.35
N LEU A 317 0.94 5.57 -0.55
CA LEU A 317 0.61 6.02 -1.90
C LEU A 317 -0.42 7.14 -1.95
N LYS A 318 -1.28 7.30 -0.93
CA LYS A 318 -2.20 8.46 -0.80
C LYS A 318 -1.47 9.81 -0.79
N TYR A 319 -0.21 9.83 -0.37
CA TYR A 319 0.61 11.04 -0.27
C TYR A 319 1.68 11.11 -1.37
N ALA A 320 1.63 10.20 -2.35
CA ALA A 320 2.57 10.16 -3.45
C ALA A 320 2.31 11.31 -4.43
N ASN A 321 3.38 11.83 -5.01
CA ASN A 321 3.30 12.71 -6.17
C ASN A 321 4.13 12.12 -7.33
N PHE A 322 3.97 12.69 -8.53
CA PHE A 322 4.64 12.20 -9.73
C PHE A 322 6.17 12.14 -9.58
N LYS A 323 6.77 13.15 -8.96
CA LYS A 323 8.24 13.23 -8.74
C LYS A 323 8.72 12.10 -7.82
N MET A 324 7.99 11.82 -6.74
CA MET A 324 8.33 10.75 -5.79
C MET A 324 8.24 9.35 -6.41
N LEU A 325 7.19 9.09 -7.19
CA LEU A 325 6.94 7.78 -7.80
C LEU A 325 7.98 7.43 -8.87
N ASN A 326 8.59 8.46 -9.46
CA ASN A 326 9.55 8.36 -10.56
C ASN A 326 10.98 8.74 -10.15
N ALA A 327 11.23 8.92 -8.85
CA ALA A 327 12.56 9.19 -8.33
C ALA A 327 13.48 7.99 -8.62
N VAL A 328 14.75 8.25 -8.93
CA VAL A 328 15.73 7.20 -9.26
C VAL A 328 16.75 7.06 -8.14
N ASP A 329 17.15 5.82 -7.84
CA ASP A 329 18.24 5.54 -6.92
C ASP A 329 19.63 5.67 -7.58
N SER A 330 20.70 5.31 -6.85
CA SER A 330 22.08 5.40 -7.34
C SER A 330 22.38 4.50 -8.55
N PHE A 331 21.51 3.54 -8.87
CA PHE A 331 21.61 2.71 -10.06
C PHE A 331 20.72 3.22 -11.19
N GLY A 332 20.14 4.41 -11.05
CA GLY A 332 19.14 4.95 -11.97
C GLY A 332 17.79 4.23 -11.89
N ALA A 333 17.62 3.28 -10.97
CA ALA A 333 16.42 2.46 -10.89
C ALA A 333 15.29 3.20 -10.18
N THR A 334 14.08 3.15 -10.74
CA THR A 334 12.85 3.70 -10.13
C THR A 334 12.20 2.71 -9.16
N PRO A 335 11.20 3.14 -8.35
CA PRO A 335 10.36 2.23 -7.56
C PRO A 335 9.77 1.07 -8.36
N VAL A 336 9.42 1.32 -9.63
CA VAL A 336 8.90 0.29 -10.55
C VAL A 336 9.96 -0.80 -10.82
N HIS A 337 11.22 -0.42 -11.05
CA HIS A 337 12.31 -1.40 -11.19
C HIS A 337 12.44 -2.28 -9.95
N ARG A 338 12.38 -1.67 -8.75
CA ARG A 338 12.46 -2.41 -7.47
C ARG A 338 11.28 -3.37 -7.28
N ALA A 339 10.08 -3.00 -7.73
CA ALA A 339 8.94 -3.90 -7.72
C ALA A 339 9.16 -5.12 -8.65
N VAL A 340 9.76 -4.91 -9.83
CA VAL A 340 10.09 -5.98 -10.79
C VAL A 340 11.16 -6.92 -10.26
N GLU A 341 12.24 -6.38 -9.66
CA GLU A 341 13.32 -7.18 -9.07
C GLU A 341 12.82 -8.19 -8.02
N HIS A 342 11.76 -7.82 -7.29
CA HIS A 342 11.16 -8.65 -6.24
C HIS A 342 9.94 -9.45 -6.72
N ASN A 343 9.66 -9.46 -8.03
CA ASN A 343 8.49 -10.10 -8.63
C ASN A 343 7.15 -9.69 -7.97
N SER A 344 7.02 -8.42 -7.56
CA SER A 344 5.84 -7.92 -6.85
C SER A 344 4.82 -7.29 -7.80
N LEU A 345 3.94 -8.11 -8.36
CA LEU A 345 2.85 -7.67 -9.26
C LEU A 345 1.94 -6.63 -8.59
N LYS A 346 1.53 -6.88 -7.35
CA LYS A 346 0.67 -5.96 -6.60
C LYS A 346 1.30 -4.58 -6.42
N THR A 347 2.59 -4.51 -6.13
CA THR A 347 3.31 -3.24 -5.98
C THR A 347 3.46 -2.53 -7.33
N LEU A 348 3.73 -3.27 -8.42
CA LEU A 348 3.74 -2.70 -9.77
C LEU A 348 2.39 -2.06 -10.12
N ILE A 349 1.28 -2.78 -9.92
CA ILE A 349 -0.07 -2.29 -10.18
C ILE A 349 -0.39 -1.08 -9.29
N SER A 350 -0.03 -1.13 -8.02
CA SER A 350 -0.24 -0.01 -7.09
C SER A 350 0.53 1.24 -7.51
N LEU A 351 1.79 1.10 -7.92
CA LEU A 351 2.59 2.21 -8.45
C LEU A 351 2.01 2.76 -9.75
N TRP A 352 1.73 1.91 -10.73
CA TRP A 352 1.18 2.31 -12.03
C TRP A 352 -0.15 3.04 -11.85
N SER A 353 -1.05 2.46 -11.06
CA SER A 353 -2.36 3.04 -10.81
C SER A 353 -2.29 4.38 -10.07
N HIS A 354 -1.22 4.70 -9.33
CA HIS A 354 -1.03 6.02 -8.72
C HIS A 354 -0.27 7.03 -9.61
N GLY A 355 0.06 6.67 -10.84
CA GLY A 355 0.71 7.60 -11.78
C GLY A 355 2.20 7.34 -12.01
N ALA A 356 2.78 6.25 -11.50
CA ALA A 356 4.18 5.92 -11.79
C ALA A 356 4.38 5.68 -13.28
N ASP A 357 5.50 6.16 -13.80
CA ASP A 357 5.96 5.91 -15.15
C ASP A 357 6.74 4.59 -15.17
N ILE A 358 6.23 3.65 -15.98
CA ILE A 358 6.76 2.30 -16.12
C ILE A 358 7.82 2.20 -17.21
N ASN A 359 8.13 3.30 -17.89
CA ASN A 359 9.00 3.38 -19.07
C ASN A 359 10.27 4.21 -18.85
N ILE A 360 10.62 4.52 -17.61
CA ILE A 360 11.90 5.17 -17.28
C ILE A 360 13.02 4.12 -17.35
N ARG A 361 14.18 4.47 -17.92
CA ARG A 361 15.34 3.56 -17.99
C ARG A 361 16.24 3.68 -16.77
N ASP A 362 16.84 2.58 -16.35
CA ASP A 362 17.90 2.56 -15.35
C ASP A 362 19.25 3.08 -15.90
N ALA A 363 20.29 3.11 -15.05
CA ALA A 363 21.62 3.57 -15.46
C ALA A 363 22.30 2.65 -16.49
N GLU A 364 21.84 1.40 -16.64
CA GLU A 364 22.29 0.47 -17.69
C GLU A 364 21.52 0.66 -19.01
N GLY A 365 20.50 1.51 -19.02
CA GLY A 365 19.67 1.80 -20.18
C GLY A 365 18.54 0.80 -20.41
N TYR A 366 18.23 -0.07 -19.44
CA TYR A 366 17.12 -1.02 -19.51
C TYR A 366 15.83 -0.43 -18.95
N PHE A 367 14.71 -0.79 -19.56
CA PHE A 367 13.38 -0.53 -19.01
C PHE A 367 13.02 -1.55 -17.91
N PRO A 368 12.07 -1.25 -17.01
CA PRO A 368 11.57 -2.22 -16.04
C PRO A 368 11.05 -3.51 -16.71
N MET A 369 10.40 -3.39 -17.87
CA MET A 369 9.93 -4.54 -18.63
C MET A 369 11.08 -5.42 -19.14
N ASP A 370 12.25 -4.86 -19.49
CA ASP A 370 13.41 -5.65 -19.91
C ASP A 370 13.86 -6.60 -18.81
N HIS A 371 13.83 -6.15 -17.54
CA HIS A 371 14.14 -6.99 -16.39
C HIS A 371 13.10 -8.10 -16.19
N ALA A 372 11.81 -7.79 -16.34
CA ALA A 372 10.73 -8.78 -16.28
C ALA A 372 10.87 -9.85 -17.38
N ILE A 373 11.27 -9.45 -18.59
CA ILE A 373 11.52 -10.37 -19.72
C ILE A 373 12.71 -11.28 -19.40
N LYS A 374 13.84 -10.72 -18.97
CA LYS A 374 15.06 -11.50 -18.64
C LYS A 374 14.82 -12.52 -17.53
N LYS A 375 13.88 -12.26 -16.62
CA LYS A 375 13.53 -13.12 -15.48
C LYS A 375 12.34 -14.04 -15.73
N ASP A 376 11.69 -13.93 -16.89
CA ASP A 376 10.51 -14.70 -17.31
C ASP A 376 9.32 -14.61 -16.33
N TYR A 377 9.09 -13.42 -15.76
CA TYR A 377 8.00 -13.18 -14.80
C TYR A 377 6.66 -12.90 -15.49
N GLU A 378 5.90 -13.96 -15.80
CA GLU A 378 4.66 -13.90 -16.58
C GLU A 378 3.65 -12.84 -16.10
N GLY A 379 3.33 -12.80 -14.81
CA GLY A 379 2.35 -11.85 -14.27
C GLY A 379 2.77 -10.38 -14.44
N LEU A 380 4.05 -10.08 -14.24
CA LEU A 380 4.58 -8.74 -14.48
C LEU A 380 4.58 -8.39 -15.96
N LEU A 381 4.92 -9.35 -16.84
CA LEU A 381 4.88 -9.15 -18.28
C LEU A 381 3.48 -8.83 -18.78
N LYS A 382 2.46 -9.57 -18.30
CA LYS A 382 1.06 -9.26 -18.60
C LYS A 382 0.71 -7.82 -18.20
N ALA A 383 1.11 -7.41 -16.99
CA ALA A 383 0.90 -6.03 -16.52
C ALA A 383 1.56 -5.00 -17.42
N PHE A 384 2.85 -5.14 -17.75
CA PHE A 384 3.54 -4.22 -18.67
C PHE A 384 2.86 -4.17 -20.03
N LEU A 385 2.49 -5.33 -20.60
CA LEU A 385 1.83 -5.38 -21.90
C LEU A 385 0.46 -4.70 -21.88
N VAL A 386 -0.31 -4.78 -20.80
CA VAL A 386 -1.59 -4.05 -20.65
C VAL A 386 -1.34 -2.56 -20.46
N PHE A 387 -0.35 -2.18 -19.66
CA PHE A 387 -0.09 -0.80 -19.26
C PHE A 387 0.74 0.02 -20.26
N ASP A 388 1.04 -0.54 -21.44
CA ASP A 388 1.87 0.08 -22.49
C ASP A 388 3.33 0.26 -22.06
N GLY A 389 3.87 -0.77 -21.40
CA GLY A 389 5.28 -0.91 -21.06
C GLY A 389 6.15 -1.07 -22.31
N LEU A 390 7.31 -0.42 -22.30
CA LEU A 390 8.30 -0.47 -23.35
C LEU A 390 9.44 -1.41 -22.96
N ALA A 391 10.00 -2.08 -23.96
CA ALA A 391 11.20 -2.89 -23.84
C ALA A 391 12.23 -2.44 -24.89
N SER A 392 13.51 -2.71 -24.62
CA SER A 392 14.58 -2.45 -25.57
C SER A 392 14.46 -3.37 -26.80
N GLU A 393 14.67 -2.82 -28.00
CA GLU A 393 14.54 -3.54 -29.27
C GLU A 393 15.39 -4.83 -29.30
N LYS A 394 16.60 -4.77 -28.72
CA LYS A 394 17.50 -5.92 -28.60
C LYS A 394 16.91 -7.05 -27.74
N VAL A 395 16.34 -6.72 -26.58
CA VAL A 395 15.72 -7.72 -25.69
C VAL A 395 14.46 -8.27 -26.34
N TRP A 396 13.61 -7.40 -26.87
CA TRP A 396 12.37 -7.77 -27.55
C TRP A 396 12.60 -8.74 -28.72
N THR A 397 13.48 -8.38 -29.65
CA THR A 397 13.78 -9.19 -30.85
C THR A 397 14.31 -10.55 -30.45
N ARG A 398 15.25 -10.59 -29.49
CA ARG A 398 15.79 -11.84 -28.96
C ARG A 398 14.68 -12.74 -28.41
N THR A 399 13.81 -12.23 -27.55
CA THR A 399 12.75 -13.02 -26.92
C THR A 399 11.71 -13.56 -27.91
N ILE A 400 11.36 -12.78 -28.95
CA ILE A 400 10.49 -13.28 -30.02
C ILE A 400 11.17 -14.38 -30.84
N THR A 401 12.48 -14.31 -31.07
CA THR A 401 13.20 -15.37 -31.82
C THR A 401 13.44 -16.64 -31.00
N GLU A 402 13.52 -16.54 -29.67
CA GLU A 402 13.64 -17.69 -28.76
C GLU A 402 12.41 -18.60 -28.87
N LYS A 403 12.57 -19.92 -28.68
CA LYS A 403 11.46 -20.89 -28.83
C LYS A 403 10.75 -21.24 -27.53
N THR A 404 11.32 -20.90 -26.38
CA THR A 404 10.89 -21.39 -25.06
C THR A 404 10.79 -20.23 -24.07
N GLY A 405 9.88 -20.33 -23.09
CA GLY A 405 9.68 -19.33 -22.03
C GLY A 405 8.32 -18.62 -22.12
N ASN A 406 7.82 -18.15 -20.98
CA ASN A 406 6.53 -17.48 -20.89
C ASN A 406 6.53 -16.15 -21.65
N ALA A 407 7.62 -15.39 -21.55
CA ALA A 407 7.82 -14.15 -22.27
C ALA A 407 7.75 -14.35 -23.79
N SER A 408 8.44 -15.37 -24.32
CA SER A 408 8.42 -15.67 -25.75
C SER A 408 7.01 -16.04 -26.24
N ARG A 409 6.29 -16.86 -25.47
CA ARG A 409 4.91 -17.24 -25.76
C ARG A 409 3.98 -16.01 -25.80
N LEU A 410 3.93 -15.23 -24.72
CA LEU A 410 3.06 -14.06 -24.59
C LEU A 410 3.33 -13.00 -25.66
N LEU A 411 4.61 -12.70 -25.92
CA LEU A 411 4.99 -11.73 -26.94
C LEU A 411 4.59 -12.19 -28.35
N LYS A 412 4.68 -13.49 -28.64
CA LYS A 412 4.22 -14.02 -29.93
C LYS A 412 2.70 -14.01 -30.06
N GLU A 413 1.99 -14.48 -29.04
CA GLU A 413 0.52 -14.55 -29.04
C GLU A 413 -0.09 -13.17 -29.27
N HIS A 414 0.44 -12.13 -28.62
CA HIS A 414 -0.17 -10.81 -28.66
C HIS A 414 0.54 -9.81 -29.59
N TYR A 415 1.81 -10.02 -29.97
CA TYR A 415 2.65 -8.99 -30.64
C TYR A 415 3.66 -9.52 -31.69
N ALA A 416 3.46 -10.71 -32.31
CA ALA A 416 4.39 -11.35 -33.27
C ALA A 416 4.77 -10.58 -34.57
N GLN A 417 4.52 -9.28 -34.69
CA GLN A 417 4.96 -8.46 -35.82
C GLN A 417 5.62 -7.17 -35.31
N PRO A 418 6.95 -7.02 -35.39
CA PRO A 418 7.55 -5.70 -35.55
C PRO A 418 7.28 -5.25 -36.99
N GLY A 419 6.10 -4.69 -37.23
CA GLY A 419 5.60 -4.42 -38.58
C GLY A 419 5.04 -3.02 -38.73
N THR A 420 5.91 -2.10 -39.17
CA THR A 420 5.59 -0.97 -40.06
C THR A 420 4.45 -0.03 -39.65
N LEU A 421 4.75 0.90 -38.75
CA LEU A 421 3.97 2.15 -38.53
C LEU A 421 4.24 3.21 -39.62
N SER A 422 4.40 2.82 -40.88
CA SER A 422 4.90 3.74 -41.93
C SER A 422 4.04 3.81 -43.18
N GLN A 423 2.97 3.00 -43.30
CA GLN A 423 2.02 3.12 -44.40
C GLN A 423 0.66 3.61 -43.89
N PRO A 424 -0.01 4.54 -44.60
CA PRO A 424 -1.35 4.98 -44.24
C PRO A 424 -2.29 3.78 -44.28
N TYR A 425 -3.08 3.60 -43.22
CA TYR A 425 -4.05 2.51 -43.13
C TYR A 425 -5.12 2.64 -44.22
N GLN A 426 -5.31 1.59 -45.01
CA GLN A 426 -6.30 1.57 -46.08
C GLN A 426 -7.66 1.13 -45.54
N LEU A 427 -8.64 2.05 -45.53
CA LEU A 427 -10.00 1.75 -45.10
C LEU A 427 -10.72 0.80 -46.05
N THR A 428 -11.45 -0.15 -45.47
CA THR A 428 -12.34 -1.07 -46.18
C THR A 428 -13.78 -0.81 -45.78
N TYR A 429 -14.68 -0.85 -46.77
CA TYR A 429 -16.09 -0.55 -46.56
C TYR A 429 -16.98 -1.72 -46.96
N ASN A 430 -17.84 -2.15 -46.05
CA ASN A 430 -18.85 -3.18 -46.29
C ASN A 430 -20.19 -2.52 -46.65
N ASN A 431 -20.77 -2.87 -47.81
CA ASN A 431 -22.07 -2.33 -48.22
C ASN A 431 -23.25 -2.93 -47.45
N ASP A 432 -23.06 -4.02 -46.72
CA ASP A 432 -24.10 -4.62 -45.87
C ASP A 432 -24.11 -4.01 -44.45
N ASN A 433 -23.18 -3.09 -44.16
CA ASN A 433 -23.11 -2.40 -42.88
C ASN A 433 -23.52 -0.91 -43.05
N PRO A 434 -24.63 -0.47 -42.44
CA PRO A 434 -25.12 0.91 -42.62
C PRO A 434 -24.13 1.96 -42.11
N THR A 435 -23.35 1.65 -41.08
CA THR A 435 -22.28 2.52 -40.59
C THR A 435 -21.23 2.76 -41.67
N HIS A 436 -20.80 1.71 -42.38
CA HIS A 436 -19.77 1.84 -43.42
C HIS A 436 -20.31 2.63 -44.61
N ILE A 437 -21.55 2.38 -45.04
CA ILE A 437 -22.19 3.15 -46.11
C ILE A 437 -22.20 4.64 -45.75
N ARG A 438 -22.64 4.98 -44.53
CA ARG A 438 -22.71 6.36 -44.06
C ARG A 438 -21.31 7.00 -43.97
N CYS A 439 -20.31 6.25 -43.53
CA CYS A 439 -18.95 6.76 -43.39
C CYS A 439 -18.24 7.00 -44.73
N LYS A 440 -18.67 6.39 -45.85
CA LYS A 440 -18.09 6.66 -47.18
C LYS A 440 -18.22 8.13 -47.59
N ASN A 441 -19.37 8.73 -47.29
CA ASN A 441 -19.72 10.09 -47.69
C ASN A 441 -20.06 10.94 -46.45
N PHE A 442 -19.32 10.74 -45.35
CA PHE A 442 -19.62 11.44 -44.11
C PHE A 442 -19.35 12.95 -44.26
N PRO A 443 -20.29 13.84 -43.89
CA PRO A 443 -20.06 15.27 -43.98
C PRO A 443 -18.92 15.70 -43.05
N PRO A 444 -18.15 16.75 -43.39
CA PRO A 444 -17.13 17.28 -42.50
C PRO A 444 -17.73 17.65 -41.15
N LEU A 445 -17.09 17.22 -40.07
CA LEU A 445 -17.51 17.55 -38.71
C LEU A 445 -16.88 18.87 -38.26
N THR A 446 -17.60 19.54 -37.38
CA THR A 446 -17.11 20.67 -36.60
C THR A 446 -17.16 20.31 -35.11
N LYS A 447 -16.42 21.03 -34.26
CA LYS A 447 -16.54 20.86 -32.80
C LYS A 447 -17.93 21.22 -32.24
N ALA A 448 -18.80 21.84 -33.05
CA ALA A 448 -20.19 22.11 -32.68
C ALA A 448 -21.10 20.90 -32.89
N ASP A 449 -20.68 19.91 -33.68
CA ASP A 449 -21.45 18.69 -33.90
C ASP A 449 -21.44 17.82 -32.64
N ASN A 450 -22.62 17.36 -32.24
CA ASN A 450 -22.73 16.56 -31.03
C ASN A 450 -22.39 15.10 -31.30
N ILE A 451 -21.56 14.53 -30.43
CA ILE A 451 -21.14 13.13 -30.50
C ILE A 451 -21.40 12.46 -29.16
N VAL A 452 -22.04 11.30 -29.25
CA VAL A 452 -22.48 10.51 -28.10
C VAL A 452 -21.48 9.40 -27.82
N LEU A 453 -21.03 9.31 -26.57
CA LEU A 453 -20.36 8.14 -26.00
C LEU A 453 -21.31 7.45 -25.02
N SER A 454 -21.62 6.19 -25.31
CA SER A 454 -22.44 5.32 -24.47
C SER A 454 -21.59 4.15 -23.97
N ILE A 455 -21.62 3.89 -22.66
CA ILE A 455 -20.82 2.84 -22.02
C ILE A 455 -21.74 1.88 -21.26
N ASP A 456 -21.63 0.60 -21.58
CA ASP A 456 -22.47 -0.44 -20.99
C ASP A 456 -22.18 -0.69 -19.51
N GLY A 457 -23.15 -1.27 -18.80
CA GLY A 457 -22.93 -1.84 -17.48
C GLY A 457 -22.23 -3.21 -17.53
N GLY A 458 -21.52 -3.56 -16.45
CA GLY A 458 -20.79 -4.83 -16.39
C GLY A 458 -19.88 -5.05 -15.19
N GLY A 459 -20.04 -4.29 -14.10
CA GLY A 459 -19.14 -4.34 -12.94
C GLY A 459 -17.69 -4.02 -13.30
N ILE A 460 -16.73 -4.70 -12.67
CA ILE A 460 -15.28 -4.44 -12.86
C ILE A 460 -14.81 -4.52 -14.32
N LYS A 461 -15.57 -5.18 -15.18
CA LYS A 461 -15.32 -5.24 -16.62
C LYS A 461 -15.40 -3.88 -17.32
N GLY A 462 -15.79 -2.81 -16.65
CA GLY A 462 -15.56 -1.44 -17.12
C GLY A 462 -14.09 -1.15 -17.48
N LEU A 463 -13.14 -1.86 -16.87
CA LEU A 463 -11.73 -1.84 -17.28
C LEU A 463 -11.53 -2.21 -18.75
N LEU A 464 -12.33 -3.16 -19.27
CA LEU A 464 -12.27 -3.60 -20.66
C LEU A 464 -12.80 -2.51 -21.61
N ALA A 465 -13.88 -1.83 -21.21
CA ALA A 465 -14.41 -0.70 -21.96
C ALA A 465 -13.42 0.47 -22.01
N LEU A 466 -12.79 0.81 -20.87
CA LEU A 466 -11.74 1.83 -20.80
C LEU A 466 -10.50 1.44 -21.61
N GLN A 467 -10.09 0.17 -21.58
CA GLN A 467 -8.97 -0.31 -22.41
C GLN A 467 -9.30 -0.20 -23.89
N MET A 468 -10.52 -0.55 -24.32
CA MET A 468 -10.97 -0.40 -25.70
C MET A 468 -10.94 1.07 -26.14
N LEU A 469 -11.45 1.98 -25.29
CA LEU A 469 -11.37 3.42 -25.54
C LEU A 469 -9.93 3.92 -25.67
N LYS A 470 -9.00 3.39 -24.85
CA LYS A 470 -7.57 3.71 -24.93
C LYS A 470 -6.94 3.23 -26.24
N GLU A 471 -7.35 2.07 -26.77
CA GLU A 471 -6.88 1.62 -28.09
C GLU A 471 -7.41 2.50 -29.23
N ILE A 472 -8.63 3.02 -29.13
CA ILE A 472 -9.18 4.00 -30.09
C ILE A 472 -8.39 5.32 -30.00
N GLU A 473 -8.08 5.79 -28.79
CA GLU A 473 -7.30 7.01 -28.55
C GLU A 473 -5.89 6.93 -29.15
N LYS A 474 -5.24 5.76 -29.13
CA LYS A 474 -3.93 5.57 -29.77
C LYS A 474 -3.97 5.77 -31.28
N ILE A 475 -5.09 5.48 -31.94
CA ILE A 475 -5.27 5.65 -33.39
C ILE A 475 -5.65 7.09 -33.72
N LYS A 476 -6.59 7.68 -32.99
CA LYS A 476 -7.11 9.03 -33.24
C LYS A 476 -6.18 10.14 -32.72
N GLY A 477 -5.51 9.92 -31.60
CA GLY A 477 -4.77 10.93 -30.84
C GLY A 477 -5.44 11.31 -29.52
N THR A 478 -4.71 12.07 -28.70
CA THR A 478 -5.10 12.45 -27.33
C THR A 478 -6.26 13.44 -27.25
N ASP A 479 -6.70 14.00 -28.39
CA ASP A 479 -7.86 14.89 -28.49
C ASP A 479 -9.19 14.13 -28.67
N LEU A 480 -9.17 12.78 -28.69
CA LEU A 480 -10.37 11.96 -28.91
C LEU A 480 -11.56 12.41 -28.04
N LEU A 481 -11.34 12.62 -26.75
CA LEU A 481 -12.40 13.01 -25.80
C LEU A 481 -12.95 14.44 -26.03
N GLU A 482 -12.25 15.31 -26.75
CA GLU A 482 -12.72 16.67 -27.07
C GLU A 482 -13.88 16.65 -28.07
N TRP A 483 -13.97 15.61 -28.88
CA TRP A 483 -15.03 15.43 -29.86
C TRP A 483 -16.36 15.00 -29.23
N PHE A 484 -16.30 14.35 -28.05
CA PHE A 484 -17.48 13.87 -27.36
C PHE A 484 -18.12 14.98 -26.51
N SER A 485 -19.36 15.32 -26.87
CA SER A 485 -20.18 16.31 -26.15
C SER A 485 -21.24 15.68 -25.26
N HIS A 486 -21.51 14.38 -25.41
CA HIS A 486 -22.50 13.64 -24.62
C HIS A 486 -21.90 12.34 -24.09
N PHE A 487 -21.88 12.17 -22.77
CA PHE A 487 -21.45 10.95 -22.11
C PHE A 487 -22.63 10.33 -21.37
N GLY A 488 -22.81 9.03 -21.55
CA GLY A 488 -23.76 8.28 -20.75
C GLY A 488 -23.27 6.86 -20.51
N GLY A 489 -23.79 6.25 -19.46
CA GLY A 489 -23.46 4.88 -19.15
C GLY A 489 -24.25 4.33 -18.00
N THR A 490 -24.39 3.01 -17.97
CA THR A 490 -25.17 2.27 -16.98
C THR A 490 -24.26 1.61 -15.97
N SER A 491 -24.62 1.63 -14.68
CA SER A 491 -23.84 0.97 -13.64
C SER A 491 -22.39 1.42 -13.67
N THR A 492 -21.43 0.53 -13.86
CA THR A 492 -20.02 0.90 -14.07
C THR A 492 -19.81 1.92 -15.19
N GLY A 493 -20.56 1.84 -16.30
CA GLY A 493 -20.52 2.84 -17.35
C GLY A 493 -20.85 4.25 -16.85
N SER A 494 -21.68 4.38 -15.81
CA SER A 494 -21.99 5.68 -15.19
C SER A 494 -20.80 6.24 -14.39
N ILE A 495 -20.05 5.38 -13.69
CA ILE A 495 -18.79 5.76 -13.01
C ILE A 495 -17.78 6.26 -14.06
N ILE A 496 -17.66 5.53 -15.17
CA ILE A 496 -16.74 5.89 -16.26
C ILE A 496 -17.17 7.19 -16.93
N ALA A 497 -18.46 7.37 -17.23
CA ALA A 497 -18.99 8.59 -17.84
C ALA A 497 -18.69 9.83 -16.97
N LEU A 498 -18.92 9.75 -15.65
CA LEU A 498 -18.54 10.80 -14.71
C LEU A 498 -17.03 11.05 -14.69
N GLY A 499 -16.23 9.98 -14.63
CA GLY A 499 -14.78 10.06 -14.65
C GLY A 499 -14.25 10.76 -15.90
N LEU A 500 -14.76 10.38 -17.08
CA LEU A 500 -14.37 10.98 -18.36
C LEU A 500 -14.80 12.44 -18.45
N ALA A 501 -16.02 12.77 -18.00
CA ALA A 501 -16.49 14.16 -17.98
C ALA A 501 -15.63 15.03 -17.04
N LYS A 502 -15.29 14.52 -15.84
CA LYS A 502 -14.48 15.23 -14.85
C LYS A 502 -13.03 15.41 -15.28
N HIS A 503 -12.37 14.32 -15.71
CA HIS A 503 -10.92 14.30 -15.90
C HIS A 503 -10.51 14.60 -17.34
N ARG A 504 -11.36 14.30 -18.34
CA ARG A 504 -11.06 14.42 -19.78
C ARG A 504 -9.76 13.72 -20.19
N ASN A 505 -9.44 12.62 -19.52
CA ASN A 505 -8.25 11.83 -19.79
C ASN A 505 -8.55 10.35 -19.49
N ILE A 506 -8.45 9.50 -20.50
CA ILE A 506 -8.81 8.08 -20.39
C ILE A 506 -7.86 7.36 -19.42
N ASP A 507 -6.57 7.68 -19.46
CA ASP A 507 -5.54 7.04 -18.64
C ASP A 507 -5.74 7.32 -17.14
N ILE A 508 -6.11 8.55 -16.77
CA ILE A 508 -6.47 8.91 -15.38
C ILE A 508 -7.67 8.08 -14.91
N VAL A 509 -8.72 8.01 -15.73
CA VAL A 509 -9.95 7.26 -15.37
C VAL A 509 -9.68 5.76 -15.29
N LEU A 510 -8.90 5.22 -16.22
CA LEU A 510 -8.50 3.81 -16.21
C LEU A 510 -7.71 3.45 -14.95
N ARG A 511 -6.69 4.25 -14.60
CA ARG A 511 -5.91 4.05 -13.38
C ARG A 511 -6.78 4.18 -12.14
N SER A 512 -7.64 5.20 -12.06
CA SER A 512 -8.57 5.37 -10.94
C SER A 512 -9.52 4.20 -10.80
N TYR A 513 -10.14 3.77 -11.88
CA TYR A 513 -11.07 2.65 -11.86
C TYR A 513 -10.38 1.34 -11.46
N PHE A 514 -9.12 1.13 -11.87
CA PHE A 514 -8.33 -0.02 -11.42
C PHE A 514 -8.09 0.01 -9.89
N ARG A 515 -7.82 1.17 -9.29
CA ARG A 515 -7.67 1.30 -7.82
C ARG A 515 -8.99 1.03 -7.10
N LEU A 516 -10.09 1.53 -7.64
CA LEU A 516 -11.41 1.45 -7.01
C LEU A 516 -11.92 0.02 -6.82
N LYS A 517 -11.44 -0.95 -7.61
CA LYS A 517 -11.93 -2.35 -7.56
C LYS A 517 -11.81 -3.00 -6.19
N ASP A 518 -10.70 -2.74 -5.51
CA ASP A 518 -10.41 -3.38 -4.22
C ASP A 518 -11.17 -2.72 -3.07
N ASP A 519 -11.60 -1.48 -3.28
CA ASP A 519 -12.36 -0.71 -2.30
C ASP A 519 -13.88 -0.95 -2.48
N ILE A 520 -14.39 -0.93 -3.72
CA ILE A 520 -15.81 -1.11 -4.05
C ILE A 520 -16.34 -2.48 -3.59
N PHE A 521 -15.57 -3.55 -3.84
CA PHE A 521 -16.00 -4.92 -3.54
C PHE A 521 -15.47 -5.41 -2.17
N ALA A 522 -15.32 -4.54 -1.18
CA ALA A 522 -14.83 -4.93 0.14
C ALA A 522 -15.89 -5.72 0.96
N GLY A 523 -15.50 -6.88 1.50
CA GLY A 523 -16.36 -7.72 2.35
C GLY A 523 -17.10 -8.83 1.59
N SER A 524 -18.26 -9.23 2.12
CA SER A 524 -19.14 -10.27 1.56
C SER A 524 -20.37 -9.66 0.91
N ARG A 525 -20.95 -10.38 -0.07
CA ARG A 525 -22.21 -9.97 -0.71
C ARG A 525 -23.40 -10.07 0.27
N PRO A 526 -24.39 -9.17 0.19
CA PRO A 526 -24.34 -7.90 -0.56
C PRO A 526 -23.32 -6.94 0.06
N TYR A 527 -22.55 -6.27 -0.79
CA TYR A 527 -21.56 -5.27 -0.42
C TYR A 527 -22.24 -4.01 0.15
N SER A 528 -21.50 -3.25 0.95
CA SER A 528 -22.02 -2.02 1.56
C SER A 528 -22.25 -0.94 0.51
N GLY A 529 -23.52 -0.55 0.32
CA GLY A 529 -23.89 0.59 -0.52
C GLY A 529 -23.33 1.92 0.00
N ASP A 530 -23.22 2.06 1.32
CA ASP A 530 -22.66 3.27 1.96
C ASP A 530 -21.16 3.38 1.70
N HIS A 531 -20.44 2.25 1.69
CA HIS A 531 -19.02 2.26 1.34
C HIS A 531 -18.80 2.70 -0.11
N LEU A 532 -19.58 2.16 -1.06
CA LEU A 532 -19.55 2.59 -2.46
C LEU A 532 -19.87 4.09 -2.58
N GLU A 533 -20.91 4.60 -1.91
CA GLU A 533 -21.25 6.02 -1.92
C GLU A 533 -20.11 6.89 -1.38
N ASN A 534 -19.48 6.50 -0.28
CA ASN A 534 -18.34 7.22 0.30
C ASN A 534 -17.12 7.26 -0.62
N VAL A 535 -16.82 6.15 -1.30
CA VAL A 535 -15.74 6.08 -2.29
C VAL A 535 -16.03 7.01 -3.48
N LEU A 536 -17.27 7.03 -3.96
CA LEU A 536 -17.70 7.94 -5.03
C LEU A 536 -17.70 9.41 -4.58
N LEU A 537 -18.08 9.71 -3.34
CA LEU A 537 -18.01 11.05 -2.76
C LEU A 537 -16.57 11.53 -2.61
N HIS A 538 -15.63 10.65 -2.27
CA HIS A 538 -14.21 10.99 -2.23
C HIS A 538 -13.68 11.33 -3.64
N GLU A 539 -14.08 10.57 -4.66
CA GLU A 539 -13.63 10.79 -6.04
C GLU A 539 -14.30 11.98 -6.71
N PHE A 540 -15.62 12.18 -6.53
CA PHE A 540 -16.41 13.18 -7.27
C PHE A 540 -16.88 14.37 -6.44
N GLY A 541 -16.77 14.31 -5.11
CA GLY A 541 -17.31 15.32 -4.20
C GLY A 541 -18.84 15.32 -4.14
N THR A 542 -19.41 16.41 -3.64
CA THR A 542 -20.87 16.60 -3.51
C THR A 542 -21.50 17.27 -4.74
N ALA A 543 -20.78 17.33 -5.87
CA ALA A 543 -21.22 17.97 -7.10
C ALA A 543 -22.45 17.28 -7.69
N THR A 544 -23.34 18.04 -8.32
CA THR A 544 -24.45 17.52 -9.12
C THR A 544 -23.98 17.10 -10.52
N LEU A 545 -24.83 16.42 -11.30
CA LEU A 545 -24.52 16.14 -12.71
C LEU A 545 -24.32 17.42 -13.51
N SER A 546 -25.13 18.44 -13.25
CA SER A 546 -25.02 19.76 -13.88
C SER A 546 -23.69 20.44 -13.57
N ASP A 547 -23.22 20.40 -12.31
CA ASP A 547 -21.92 20.97 -11.94
C ASP A 547 -20.75 20.31 -12.68
N LEU A 548 -20.79 18.98 -12.84
CA LEU A 548 -19.76 18.23 -13.57
C LEU A 548 -19.82 18.45 -15.09
N ALA A 549 -21.02 18.67 -15.61
CA ALA A 549 -21.30 18.88 -17.03
C ALA A 549 -20.97 20.31 -17.52
N VAL A 550 -21.46 21.32 -16.80
CA VAL A 550 -21.41 22.76 -17.16
C VAL A 550 -19.98 23.26 -17.23
N ASN A 551 -19.13 22.86 -16.29
CA ASN A 551 -17.73 23.31 -16.22
C ASN A 551 -16.90 22.94 -17.46
N ARG A 552 -17.40 22.04 -18.33
CA ARG A 552 -16.64 21.51 -19.48
C ARG A 552 -17.45 21.30 -20.76
N GLY A 553 -18.62 21.93 -20.90
CA GLY A 553 -19.42 21.87 -22.14
C GLY A 553 -19.92 20.47 -22.51
N THR A 554 -20.25 19.65 -21.50
CA THR A 554 -20.69 18.27 -21.68
C THR A 554 -22.11 18.03 -21.26
N ARG A 555 -22.75 17.01 -21.82
CA ARG A 555 -24.03 16.47 -21.36
C ARG A 555 -23.79 15.09 -20.72
N LEU A 556 -24.37 14.88 -19.55
CA LEU A 556 -24.35 13.61 -18.82
C LEU A 556 -25.75 13.00 -18.77
N CYS A 557 -25.86 11.70 -18.96
CA CYS A 557 -27.09 10.93 -18.81
C CYS A 557 -26.82 9.57 -18.15
N ILE A 558 -27.56 9.26 -17.08
CA ILE A 558 -27.36 8.07 -16.24
C ILE A 558 -28.72 7.40 -15.98
N PRO A 559 -28.93 6.17 -16.45
CA PRO A 559 -30.12 5.39 -16.14
C PRO A 559 -30.09 4.82 -14.72
N VAL A 560 -31.23 4.86 -14.06
CA VAL A 560 -31.51 4.24 -12.76
C VAL A 560 -32.89 3.60 -12.82
N THR A 561 -33.06 2.41 -12.27
CA THR A 561 -34.35 1.72 -12.29
C THR A 561 -35.11 1.95 -10.99
N CYS A 562 -36.34 2.44 -11.05
CA CYS A 562 -37.28 2.52 -9.93
C CYS A 562 -38.09 1.22 -9.86
N VAL A 563 -37.93 0.44 -8.79
CA VAL A 563 -38.51 -0.91 -8.67
C VAL A 563 -39.65 -1.00 -7.65
N ASP A 564 -40.03 0.10 -7.00
CA ASP A 564 -41.20 0.18 -6.11
C ASP A 564 -42.53 0.38 -6.87
N VAL A 565 -42.49 0.25 -8.20
CA VAL A 565 -43.61 0.32 -9.13
C VAL A 565 -43.59 -0.86 -10.10
N SER A 566 -44.76 -1.23 -10.60
CA SER A 566 -44.90 -2.28 -11.62
C SER A 566 -45.70 -1.74 -12.83
N PRO A 567 -45.14 -1.78 -14.06
CA PRO A 567 -43.79 -2.25 -14.39
C PRO A 567 -42.68 -1.33 -13.82
N PRO A 568 -41.45 -1.82 -13.58
CA PRO A 568 -40.33 -0.98 -13.18
C PRO A 568 -40.10 0.16 -14.16
N MET A 569 -39.80 1.35 -13.63
CA MET A 569 -39.62 2.55 -14.45
C MET A 569 -38.16 2.93 -14.58
N LEU A 570 -37.75 3.36 -15.79
CA LEU A 570 -36.42 3.87 -16.05
C LEU A 570 -36.36 5.38 -15.81
N TYR A 571 -35.54 5.80 -14.86
CA TYR A 571 -35.24 7.21 -14.61
C TYR A 571 -33.90 7.56 -15.24
N MET A 572 -33.95 8.39 -16.28
CA MET A 572 -32.78 9.00 -16.88
C MET A 572 -32.42 10.26 -16.12
N PHE A 573 -31.39 10.20 -15.26
CA PHE A 573 -30.82 11.37 -14.60
C PHE A 573 -29.92 12.11 -15.59
N ARG A 574 -30.11 13.42 -15.74
CA ARG A 574 -29.46 14.22 -16.78
C ARG A 574 -28.83 15.47 -16.19
N SER A 575 -27.82 15.99 -16.86
CA SER A 575 -27.25 17.31 -16.57
C SER A 575 -27.89 18.45 -17.36
N TYR A 576 -28.92 18.14 -18.14
CA TYR A 576 -29.64 19.06 -19.02
C TYR A 576 -31.13 18.78 -18.90
N ASP A 577 -31.91 19.82 -19.11
CA ASP A 577 -33.35 19.75 -18.95
C ASP A 577 -34.03 19.23 -20.23
N LEU A 578 -35.01 18.36 -20.02
CA LEU A 578 -36.01 17.96 -21.00
C LEU A 578 -37.37 18.12 -20.34
N ASP A 579 -38.41 18.45 -21.10
CA ASP A 579 -39.78 18.51 -20.59
C ASP A 579 -40.30 17.09 -20.31
N ASP A 580 -39.88 16.53 -19.18
CA ASP A 580 -40.43 15.32 -18.61
C ASP A 580 -41.78 15.69 -17.98
N LYS A 581 -42.86 15.51 -18.74
CA LYS A 581 -44.24 15.71 -18.26
C LYS A 581 -44.61 14.67 -17.20
N ILE A 582 -44.09 14.85 -15.99
CA ILE A 582 -44.43 14.03 -14.83
C ILE A 582 -45.76 14.56 -14.28
N THR A 583 -46.84 13.85 -14.56
CA THR A 583 -48.20 14.22 -14.11
C THR A 583 -48.45 13.90 -12.63
N ASP A 584 -47.64 13.03 -12.02
CA ASP A 584 -47.76 12.61 -10.63
C ASP A 584 -46.49 12.96 -9.84
N PRO A 585 -46.56 13.86 -8.84
CA PRO A 585 -45.42 14.27 -8.02
C PRO A 585 -44.71 13.12 -7.29
N THR A 586 -45.39 11.99 -7.05
CA THR A 586 -44.77 10.81 -6.41
C THR A 586 -43.70 10.15 -7.27
N PHE A 587 -43.73 10.38 -8.58
CA PHE A 587 -42.72 9.92 -9.55
C PHE A 587 -41.70 11.00 -9.92
N ALA A 588 -41.70 12.14 -9.22
CA ALA A 588 -40.69 13.16 -9.41
C ALA A 588 -39.29 12.58 -9.12
N LYS A 589 -38.32 12.92 -9.98
CA LYS A 589 -36.94 12.49 -9.78
C LYS A 589 -36.38 13.14 -8.52
N PRO A 590 -35.72 12.36 -7.65
CA PRO A 590 -35.09 12.93 -6.47
C PRO A 590 -33.93 13.85 -6.87
N GLN A 591 -33.75 14.94 -6.12
CA GLN A 591 -32.59 15.83 -6.28
C GLN A 591 -31.39 15.26 -5.53
N TRP A 592 -30.47 14.64 -6.26
CA TRP A 592 -29.28 13.99 -5.71
C TRP A 592 -27.99 14.56 -6.31
N ASN A 593 -26.91 14.43 -5.54
CA ASN A 593 -25.57 14.63 -6.09
C ASN A 593 -25.20 13.48 -7.05
N ALA A 594 -24.16 13.70 -7.85
CA ALA A 594 -23.71 12.76 -8.87
C ALA A 594 -23.29 11.41 -8.27
N ALA A 595 -22.64 11.41 -7.10
CA ALA A 595 -22.18 10.19 -6.44
C ALA A 595 -23.35 9.26 -6.06
N ARG A 596 -24.43 9.81 -5.49
CA ARG A 596 -25.61 9.04 -5.10
C ARG A 596 -26.39 8.53 -6.30
N ILE A 597 -26.48 9.31 -7.39
CA ILE A 597 -27.09 8.87 -8.66
C ILE A 597 -26.33 7.66 -9.23
N VAL A 598 -25.00 7.73 -9.27
CA VAL A 598 -24.15 6.62 -9.73
C VAL A 598 -24.28 5.41 -8.80
N ARG A 599 -24.30 5.61 -7.47
CA ARG A 599 -24.54 4.51 -6.51
C ARG A 599 -25.89 3.84 -6.74
N ALA A 600 -26.93 4.59 -7.11
CA ALA A 600 -28.21 4.01 -7.51
C ALA A 600 -28.09 3.21 -8.81
N SER A 601 -27.43 3.76 -9.83
CA SER A 601 -27.19 3.09 -11.10
C SER A 601 -26.32 1.84 -10.97
N CYS A 602 -25.50 1.71 -9.93
CA CYS A 602 -24.68 0.54 -9.62
C CYS A 602 -25.31 -0.46 -8.64
N ALA A 603 -26.54 -0.23 -8.17
CA ALA A 603 -27.18 -1.04 -7.14
C ALA A 603 -27.72 -2.38 -7.70
N ALA A 604 -26.81 -3.23 -8.21
CA ALA A 604 -27.16 -4.47 -8.88
C ALA A 604 -27.74 -5.50 -7.89
N PRO A 605 -28.84 -6.20 -8.22
CA PRO A 605 -29.41 -7.19 -7.33
C PRO A 605 -28.40 -8.27 -6.94
N SER A 606 -28.43 -8.70 -5.69
CA SER A 606 -27.45 -9.60 -5.04
C SER A 606 -26.05 -9.02 -4.77
N TYR A 607 -25.67 -7.90 -5.40
CA TYR A 607 -24.38 -7.24 -5.18
C TYR A 607 -24.48 -6.07 -4.21
N PHE A 608 -25.46 -5.18 -4.40
CA PHE A 608 -25.62 -3.98 -3.58
C PHE A 608 -27.09 -3.79 -3.20
N PRO A 609 -27.37 -3.25 -2.00
CA PRO A 609 -28.75 -2.94 -1.60
C PRO A 609 -29.29 -1.75 -2.42
N PRO A 610 -30.61 -1.65 -2.63
CA PRO A 610 -31.23 -0.51 -3.32
C PRO A 610 -30.97 0.82 -2.57
N VAL A 611 -30.99 1.95 -3.30
CA VAL A 611 -31.02 3.30 -2.66
C VAL A 611 -32.44 3.56 -2.21
N ASP A 612 -32.59 4.03 -0.97
CA ASP A 612 -33.87 4.39 -0.35
C ASP A 612 -34.93 3.28 -0.43
N GLY A 613 -34.49 2.02 -0.54
CA GLY A 613 -35.36 0.85 -0.70
C GLY A 613 -36.06 0.71 -2.06
N LYS A 614 -35.80 1.63 -3.01
CA LYS A 614 -36.61 1.81 -4.23
C LYS A 614 -35.83 1.82 -5.53
N PHE A 615 -34.59 2.32 -5.51
CA PHE A 615 -33.82 2.54 -6.72
C PHE A 615 -32.71 1.50 -6.85
N MET A 616 -32.64 0.87 -8.01
CA MET A 616 -31.72 -0.20 -8.36
C MET A 616 -30.95 0.10 -9.64
N ASP A 617 -29.99 -0.78 -9.95
CA ASP A 617 -29.13 -0.68 -11.13
C ASP A 617 -29.94 -0.42 -12.40
N GLY A 618 -29.44 0.51 -13.22
CA GLY A 618 -30.04 0.84 -14.51
C GLY A 618 -30.05 -0.35 -15.48
N GLY A 619 -29.16 -1.32 -15.26
CA GLY A 619 -28.98 -2.52 -16.06
C GLY A 619 -30.14 -3.49 -16.01
N LEU A 620 -31.10 -3.31 -15.10
CA LEU A 620 -32.36 -4.07 -15.11
C LEU A 620 -33.27 -3.74 -16.28
N VAL A 621 -33.12 -2.54 -16.85
CA VAL A 621 -33.94 -2.06 -17.97
C VAL A 621 -33.08 -1.62 -19.16
N ALA A 622 -31.96 -0.95 -18.89
CA ALA A 622 -31.11 -0.32 -19.89
C ALA A 622 -29.62 -0.63 -19.65
N ASN A 623 -29.20 -1.91 -19.69
CA ASN A 623 -27.79 -2.26 -19.48
C ASN A 623 -26.86 -1.73 -20.59
N ASN A 624 -27.35 -1.70 -21.83
CA ASN A 624 -26.81 -0.87 -22.90
C ASN A 624 -27.70 0.38 -23.03
N PRO A 625 -27.28 1.55 -22.52
CA PRO A 625 -28.14 2.73 -22.51
C PRO A 625 -28.21 3.46 -23.85
N THR A 626 -27.60 2.93 -24.91
CA THR A 626 -27.39 3.71 -26.12
C THR A 626 -28.69 4.15 -26.76
N ILE A 627 -29.70 3.28 -26.80
CA ILE A 627 -31.01 3.61 -27.37
C ILE A 627 -31.74 4.68 -26.53
N ASP A 628 -31.62 4.61 -25.20
CA ASP A 628 -32.24 5.56 -24.28
C ASP A 628 -31.58 6.94 -24.42
N ILE A 629 -30.25 6.98 -24.55
CA ILE A 629 -29.48 8.22 -24.79
C ILE A 629 -29.84 8.82 -26.17
N LEU A 630 -29.95 7.99 -27.20
CA LEU A 630 -30.38 8.44 -28.54
C LEU A 630 -31.81 9.00 -28.51
N THR A 631 -32.69 8.39 -27.73
CA THR A 631 -34.05 8.89 -27.50
C THR A 631 -34.02 10.28 -26.88
N ASP A 632 -33.19 10.48 -25.85
CA ASP A 632 -33.02 11.80 -25.23
C ASP A 632 -32.38 12.82 -26.17
N CYS A 633 -31.42 12.41 -27.01
CA CYS A 633 -30.85 13.28 -28.04
C CYS A 633 -31.92 13.74 -29.04
N GLN A 634 -32.80 12.82 -29.48
CA GLN A 634 -33.89 13.16 -30.39
C GLN A 634 -34.90 14.11 -29.74
N ARG A 635 -35.25 13.88 -28.47
CA ARG A 635 -36.12 14.78 -27.69
C ARG A 635 -35.50 16.16 -27.54
N LEU A 636 -34.22 16.23 -27.18
CA LEU A 636 -33.50 17.49 -27.04
C LEU A 636 -33.48 18.25 -28.36
N ALA A 637 -33.19 17.57 -29.48
CA ALA A 637 -33.23 18.18 -30.80
C ALA A 637 -34.63 18.70 -31.15
N PHE A 638 -35.70 17.97 -30.78
CA PHE A 638 -37.08 18.42 -30.99
C PHE A 638 -37.40 19.67 -30.16
N GLU A 639 -37.12 19.66 -28.86
CA GLU A 639 -37.41 20.77 -27.94
C GLU A 639 -36.58 22.03 -28.27
N THR A 640 -35.36 21.84 -28.78
CA THR A 640 -34.45 22.93 -29.22
C THR A 640 -34.56 23.26 -30.71
N LYS A 641 -35.60 22.80 -31.40
CA LYS A 641 -35.86 23.09 -32.83
C LYS A 641 -34.69 22.78 -33.77
N GLY A 642 -33.91 21.75 -33.44
CA GLY A 642 -32.82 21.22 -34.27
C GLY A 642 -31.43 21.77 -33.95
N GLU A 643 -31.26 22.65 -32.95
CA GLU A 643 -29.95 23.23 -32.61
C GLU A 643 -28.96 22.22 -31.99
N HIS A 644 -29.45 21.07 -31.52
CA HIS A 644 -28.64 20.06 -30.84
C HIS A 644 -28.68 18.67 -31.48
N THR A 645 -28.60 18.60 -32.82
CA THR A 645 -28.51 17.29 -33.49
C THR A 645 -27.17 16.61 -33.20
N SER A 646 -27.23 15.32 -32.87
CA SER A 646 -26.07 14.44 -32.77
C SER A 646 -25.76 13.82 -34.13
N LYS A 647 -24.48 13.62 -34.46
CA LYS A 647 -24.03 13.07 -35.75
C LYS A 647 -23.43 11.67 -35.65
N ILE A 648 -22.86 11.35 -34.49
CA ILE A 648 -22.18 10.06 -34.25
C ILE A 648 -22.58 9.53 -32.88
N ALA A 649 -22.80 8.22 -32.80
CA ALA A 649 -22.93 7.49 -31.56
C ALA A 649 -21.89 6.37 -31.49
N VAL A 650 -21.09 6.38 -30.43
CA VAL A 650 -20.11 5.35 -30.12
C VAL A 650 -20.58 4.61 -28.86
N SER A 651 -20.84 3.31 -29.00
CA SER A 651 -21.23 2.42 -27.92
C SER A 651 -20.08 1.48 -27.57
N ILE A 652 -19.64 1.48 -26.31
CA ILE A 652 -18.55 0.65 -25.81
C ILE A 652 -19.09 -0.40 -24.84
N GLY A 653 -18.86 -1.67 -25.18
CA GLY A 653 -19.25 -2.81 -24.35
C GLY A 653 -18.17 -3.24 -23.35
N THR A 654 -18.60 -3.91 -22.28
CA THR A 654 -17.72 -4.48 -21.25
C THR A 654 -17.29 -5.94 -21.53
N GLY A 655 -17.38 -6.37 -22.78
CA GLY A 655 -17.02 -7.71 -23.22
C GLY A 655 -18.10 -8.77 -23.02
N THR A 656 -18.20 -9.67 -24.01
CA THR A 656 -19.16 -10.78 -24.03
C THR A 656 -18.44 -12.11 -24.18
N LYS A 657 -18.95 -13.15 -23.51
CA LYS A 657 -18.54 -14.54 -23.70
C LYS A 657 -19.79 -15.36 -23.95
N LYS A 658 -19.92 -15.98 -25.13
CA LYS A 658 -21.06 -16.83 -25.43
C LYS A 658 -21.02 -18.06 -24.53
N LYS A 659 -22.04 -18.21 -23.69
CA LYS A 659 -22.25 -19.43 -22.90
C LYS A 659 -23.23 -20.34 -23.62
N LEU A 660 -22.86 -21.60 -23.82
CA LEU A 660 -23.80 -22.63 -24.27
C LEU A 660 -24.71 -22.98 -23.10
N MET A 661 -25.99 -22.65 -23.23
CA MET A 661 -26.99 -22.99 -22.22
C MET A 661 -27.56 -24.38 -22.49
N GLN A 662 -27.77 -25.16 -21.43
CA GLN A 662 -28.50 -26.42 -21.50
C GLN A 662 -30.00 -26.13 -21.60
N ASN A 663 -30.74 -26.99 -22.31
CA ASN A 663 -32.18 -26.85 -22.46
C ASN A 663 -32.88 -26.88 -21.09
N VAL A 664 -33.78 -25.92 -20.85
CA VAL A 664 -34.57 -25.84 -19.62
C VAL A 664 -35.95 -26.44 -19.89
N GLU A 665 -36.16 -27.69 -19.44
CA GLU A 665 -37.49 -28.32 -19.37
C GLU A 665 -37.94 -28.36 -17.91
N ILE A 666 -39.01 -27.62 -17.59
CA ILE A 666 -39.62 -27.61 -16.25
C ILE A 666 -40.79 -28.58 -16.27
N SER A 667 -40.64 -29.71 -15.60
CA SER A 667 -41.72 -30.67 -15.32
C SER A 667 -42.16 -30.57 -13.86
N MET A 668 -43.43 -30.82 -13.57
CA MET A 668 -43.95 -30.85 -12.20
C MET A 668 -43.33 -32.02 -11.41
N PRO A 669 -42.64 -31.78 -10.28
CA PRO A 669 -41.97 -32.84 -9.54
C PRO A 669 -42.97 -33.73 -8.79
N THR A 670 -42.77 -35.04 -8.87
CA THR A 670 -43.54 -36.08 -8.16
C THR A 670 -42.76 -36.71 -7.01
N SER A 671 -41.47 -36.41 -6.87
CA SER A 671 -40.56 -36.96 -5.84
C SER A 671 -39.64 -35.89 -5.25
N VAL A 672 -39.13 -36.12 -4.03
CA VAL A 672 -38.21 -35.23 -3.32
C VAL A 672 -36.91 -34.97 -4.10
N TRP A 673 -36.39 -35.98 -4.81
CA TRP A 673 -35.23 -35.79 -5.70
C TRP A 673 -35.55 -34.90 -6.91
N GLU A 674 -36.78 -34.98 -7.42
CA GLU A 674 -37.24 -34.08 -8.49
C GLU A 674 -37.45 -32.65 -7.98
N VAL A 675 -37.81 -32.44 -6.71
CA VAL A 675 -37.87 -31.11 -6.09
C VAL A 675 -36.49 -30.44 -6.09
N VAL A 676 -35.43 -31.16 -5.73
CA VAL A 676 -34.05 -30.63 -5.78
C VAL A 676 -33.66 -30.31 -7.22
N LYS A 677 -33.95 -31.20 -8.18
CA LYS A 677 -33.68 -30.96 -9.60
C LYS A 677 -34.46 -29.75 -10.14
N THR A 678 -35.73 -29.62 -9.76
CA THR A 678 -36.60 -28.50 -10.15
C THR A 678 -36.11 -27.19 -9.53
N ALA A 679 -35.61 -27.21 -8.29
CA ALA A 679 -34.99 -26.04 -7.66
C ALA A 679 -33.73 -25.62 -8.42
N THR A 680 -32.85 -26.56 -8.78
CA THR A 680 -31.67 -26.26 -9.61
C THR A 680 -32.07 -25.70 -10.98
N GLN A 681 -33.09 -26.26 -11.63
CA GLN A 681 -33.63 -25.75 -12.89
C GLN A 681 -34.26 -24.35 -12.75
N PHE A 682 -34.92 -24.06 -11.62
CA PHE A 682 -35.45 -22.73 -11.32
C PHE A 682 -34.33 -21.71 -11.16
N PHE A 683 -33.23 -22.07 -10.47
CA PHE A 683 -32.05 -21.20 -10.38
C PHE A 683 -31.43 -20.96 -11.76
N HIS A 684 -31.32 -21.98 -12.62
CA HIS A 684 -30.87 -21.80 -14.00
C HIS A 684 -31.80 -20.88 -14.80
N LEU A 685 -33.13 -21.03 -14.68
CA LEU A 685 -34.09 -20.17 -15.35
C LEU A 685 -33.99 -18.72 -14.84
N LYS A 686 -33.82 -18.52 -13.54
CA LYS A 686 -33.58 -17.20 -12.94
C LYS A 686 -32.34 -16.54 -13.57
N ASP A 687 -31.26 -17.30 -13.72
CA ASP A 687 -30.02 -16.79 -14.32
C ASP A 687 -30.22 -16.46 -15.80
N VAL A 688 -30.97 -17.27 -16.57
CA VAL A 688 -31.36 -16.95 -17.96
C VAL A 688 -32.13 -15.62 -18.04
N PHE A 689 -33.11 -15.41 -17.14
CA PHE A 689 -33.88 -14.17 -17.12
C PHE A 689 -33.01 -12.97 -16.74
N ILE A 690 -32.11 -13.11 -15.75
CA ILE A 690 -31.18 -12.05 -15.38
C ILE A 690 -30.24 -11.73 -16.56
N ASP A 691 -29.69 -12.74 -17.23
CA ASP A 691 -28.81 -12.56 -18.39
C ASP A 691 -29.54 -11.87 -19.56
N GLN A 692 -30.83 -12.16 -19.77
CA GLN A 692 -31.65 -11.48 -20.78
C GLN A 692 -31.99 -10.04 -20.38
N LEU A 693 -32.40 -9.80 -19.14
CA LEU A 693 -32.72 -8.46 -18.64
C LEU A 693 -31.48 -7.54 -18.65
N THR A 694 -30.32 -8.11 -18.36
CA THR A 694 -29.04 -7.40 -18.33
C THR A 694 -28.25 -7.56 -19.63
N ALA A 695 -28.89 -7.99 -20.73
CA ALA A 695 -28.22 -8.11 -22.02
C ALA A 695 -27.74 -6.73 -22.50
N ALA A 696 -26.44 -6.58 -22.69
CA ALA A 696 -25.83 -5.36 -23.22
C ALA A 696 -25.45 -5.45 -24.71
N ASP A 697 -25.57 -6.66 -25.29
CA ASP A 697 -25.21 -6.95 -26.67
C ASP A 697 -26.34 -7.71 -27.39
N GLY A 698 -26.25 -7.82 -28.71
CA GLY A 698 -27.29 -8.43 -29.53
C GLY A 698 -28.44 -7.45 -29.81
N VAL A 699 -29.67 -7.78 -29.39
CA VAL A 699 -30.87 -7.01 -29.75
C VAL A 699 -30.80 -5.52 -29.34
N PRO A 700 -30.32 -5.13 -28.15
CA PRO A 700 -30.18 -3.72 -27.79
C PRO A 700 -29.28 -2.93 -28.75
N VAL A 701 -28.16 -3.53 -29.18
CA VAL A 701 -27.22 -2.93 -30.13
C VAL A 701 -27.84 -2.79 -31.52
N GLU A 702 -28.57 -3.80 -31.99
CA GLU A 702 -29.27 -3.71 -33.28
C GLU A 702 -30.33 -2.61 -33.29
N ARG A 703 -31.13 -2.50 -32.21
CA ARG A 703 -32.11 -1.41 -32.10
C ARG A 703 -31.43 -0.05 -32.08
N ALA A 704 -30.35 0.11 -31.31
CA ALA A 704 -29.59 1.35 -31.27
C ALA A 704 -28.97 1.70 -32.64
N ARG A 705 -28.45 0.72 -33.38
CA ARG A 705 -27.90 0.90 -34.74
C ARG A 705 -28.95 1.43 -35.70
N TRP A 706 -30.11 0.80 -35.77
CA TRP A 706 -31.19 1.20 -36.67
C TRP A 706 -31.82 2.53 -36.27
N MET A 707 -31.93 2.81 -34.97
CA MET A 707 -32.38 4.12 -34.48
C MET A 707 -31.39 5.22 -34.86
N ALA A 708 -30.08 4.99 -34.67
CA ALA A 708 -29.05 5.94 -35.06
C ALA A 708 -29.09 6.19 -36.58
N ASP A 709 -29.24 5.15 -37.39
CA ASP A 709 -29.33 5.29 -38.86
C ASP A 709 -30.57 6.12 -39.27
N ALA A 710 -31.72 5.86 -38.64
CA ALA A 710 -32.95 6.64 -38.85
C ALA A 710 -32.80 8.12 -38.43
N MET A 711 -32.01 8.40 -37.40
CA MET A 711 -31.64 9.76 -36.97
C MET A 711 -30.56 10.40 -37.86
N GLY A 712 -30.03 9.68 -38.84
CA GLY A 712 -28.97 10.17 -39.72
C GLY A 712 -27.56 10.10 -39.11
N MET A 713 -27.36 9.34 -38.04
CA MET A 713 -26.11 9.22 -37.30
C MET A 713 -25.26 8.04 -37.76
N ALA A 714 -23.93 8.17 -37.70
CA ALA A 714 -23.04 7.00 -37.77
C ALA A 714 -22.97 6.32 -36.41
N PHE A 715 -23.17 4.99 -36.40
CA PHE A 715 -23.17 4.19 -35.18
C PHE A 715 -21.97 3.24 -35.15
N PHE A 716 -21.11 3.39 -34.15
CA PHE A 716 -19.99 2.49 -33.90
C PHE A 716 -20.24 1.70 -32.63
N ARG A 717 -20.06 0.38 -32.72
CA ARG A 717 -20.11 -0.53 -31.57
C ARG A 717 -18.74 -1.17 -31.40
N PHE A 718 -18.09 -0.93 -30.28
CA PHE A 718 -16.86 -1.60 -29.90
C PHE A 718 -17.12 -2.48 -28.68
N ASN A 719 -17.13 -3.80 -28.87
CA ASN A 719 -17.31 -4.75 -27.78
C ASN A 719 -16.30 -5.89 -27.97
N PRO A 720 -15.39 -6.13 -27.02
CA PRO A 720 -14.41 -7.22 -27.14
C PRO A 720 -15.07 -8.59 -26.99
N ASP A 721 -14.69 -9.54 -27.84
CA ASP A 721 -15.09 -10.95 -27.68
C ASP A 721 -14.12 -11.65 -26.71
N LEU A 722 -14.67 -12.14 -25.59
CA LEU A 722 -13.93 -12.84 -24.54
C LEU A 722 -13.99 -14.36 -24.70
N GLY A 723 -14.40 -14.86 -25.87
CA GLY A 723 -14.51 -16.28 -26.18
C GLY A 723 -13.20 -17.08 -26.03
N ASN A 724 -12.05 -16.44 -26.28
CA ASN A 724 -10.74 -17.08 -26.20
C ASN A 724 -10.22 -17.26 -24.77
N LEU A 725 -10.80 -16.56 -23.79
CA LEU A 725 -10.41 -16.72 -22.38
C LEU A 725 -10.88 -18.10 -21.88
N SER A 726 -10.04 -18.79 -21.11
CA SER A 726 -10.41 -20.05 -20.46
C SER A 726 -11.58 -19.83 -19.50
N ASP A 727 -11.46 -18.85 -18.62
CA ASP A 727 -12.44 -18.55 -17.57
C ASP A 727 -13.37 -17.39 -17.96
N THR A 728 -14.50 -17.28 -17.25
CA THR A 728 -15.40 -16.13 -17.39
C THR A 728 -15.01 -15.08 -16.36
N VAL A 729 -14.84 -13.83 -16.78
CA VAL A 729 -14.60 -12.70 -15.86
C VAL A 729 -15.92 -12.36 -15.16
N ALA A 730 -15.94 -12.50 -13.83
CA ALA A 730 -17.09 -12.14 -13.00
C ALA A 730 -17.26 -10.61 -12.89
N ILE A 731 -18.47 -10.17 -12.50
CA ILE A 731 -18.82 -8.75 -12.34
C ILE A 731 -18.01 -8.10 -11.19
N ASP A 732 -17.65 -8.87 -10.18
CA ASP A 732 -16.87 -8.46 -9.01
C ASP A 732 -15.51 -9.19 -8.94
N GLU A 733 -14.94 -9.54 -10.10
CA GLU A 733 -13.61 -10.16 -10.18
C GLU A 733 -12.55 -9.23 -9.58
N LYS A 734 -11.68 -9.80 -8.74
CA LYS A 734 -10.62 -9.06 -8.03
C LYS A 734 -9.23 -9.56 -8.39
N ASP A 735 -9.12 -10.76 -8.96
CA ASP A 735 -7.86 -11.34 -9.35
C ASP A 735 -7.20 -10.51 -10.45
N ASP A 736 -6.10 -9.84 -10.09
CA ASP A 736 -5.33 -8.99 -10.98
C ASP A 736 -4.91 -9.75 -12.25
N ILE A 737 -4.54 -11.04 -12.15
CA ILE A 737 -4.05 -11.80 -13.30
C ILE A 737 -5.18 -12.03 -14.30
N LYS A 738 -6.37 -12.41 -13.83
CA LYS A 738 -7.54 -12.61 -14.70
C LYS A 738 -7.99 -11.32 -15.38
N LEU A 739 -7.95 -10.20 -14.65
CA LEU A 739 -8.25 -8.89 -15.22
C LEU A 739 -7.23 -8.49 -16.28
N LEU A 740 -5.93 -8.73 -16.03
CA LEU A 740 -4.87 -8.49 -16.99
C LEU A 740 -5.03 -9.35 -18.25
N ASP A 741 -5.35 -10.64 -18.10
CA ASP A 741 -5.62 -11.53 -19.23
C ASP A 741 -6.79 -11.04 -20.08
N ALA A 742 -7.88 -10.60 -19.44
CA ALA A 742 -9.00 -10.02 -20.15
C ALA A 742 -8.65 -8.71 -20.86
N MET A 743 -7.86 -7.84 -20.25
CA MET A 743 -7.39 -6.59 -20.88
C MET A 743 -6.42 -6.85 -22.04
N LEU A 744 -5.59 -7.89 -21.98
CA LEU A 744 -4.77 -8.32 -23.11
C LEU A 744 -5.62 -8.84 -24.27
N GLU A 745 -6.68 -9.59 -23.96
CA GLU A 745 -7.64 -10.03 -24.97
C GLU A 745 -8.33 -8.84 -25.64
N VAL A 746 -8.65 -7.77 -24.90
CA VAL A 746 -9.16 -6.51 -25.49
C VAL A 746 -8.15 -5.93 -26.48
N LYS A 747 -6.86 -5.87 -26.13
CA LYS A 747 -5.81 -5.38 -27.04
C LYS A 747 -5.69 -6.24 -28.29
N HIS A 748 -5.86 -7.55 -28.17
CA HIS A 748 -5.90 -8.45 -29.32
C HIS A 748 -7.13 -8.17 -30.20
N ASN A 749 -8.32 -8.11 -29.60
CA ASN A 749 -9.58 -7.79 -30.29
C ASN A 749 -9.56 -6.41 -30.98
N ALA A 750 -8.91 -5.41 -30.38
CA ALA A 750 -8.75 -4.08 -30.98
C ALA A 750 -8.05 -4.14 -32.36
N LYS A 751 -7.16 -5.12 -32.59
CA LYS A 751 -6.54 -5.35 -33.90
C LYS A 751 -7.52 -5.91 -34.93
N LEU A 752 -8.53 -6.66 -34.49
CA LEU A 752 -9.59 -7.17 -35.35
C LEU A 752 -10.59 -6.06 -35.73
N MET A 753 -10.76 -5.06 -34.85
CA MET A 753 -11.66 -3.91 -35.05
C MET A 753 -10.93 -2.68 -35.63
N HIS A 754 -9.69 -2.84 -36.09
CA HIS A 754 -8.81 -1.74 -36.48
C HIS A 754 -9.41 -0.90 -37.62
N ASN A 755 -10.13 -1.55 -38.55
CA ASN A 755 -10.76 -0.87 -39.68
C ASN A 755 -11.83 0.13 -39.21
N GLU A 756 -12.70 -0.27 -38.29
CA GLU A 756 -13.76 0.56 -37.72
C GLU A 756 -13.16 1.68 -36.84
N MET A 757 -12.07 1.41 -36.13
CA MET A 757 -11.37 2.44 -35.35
C MET A 757 -10.74 3.50 -36.25
N HIS A 758 -10.04 3.12 -37.33
CA HIS A 758 -9.53 4.08 -38.31
C HIS A 758 -10.64 4.82 -39.03
N MET A 759 -11.77 4.16 -39.29
CA MET A 759 -12.94 4.81 -39.89
C MET A 759 -13.48 5.91 -38.97
N LEU A 760 -13.67 5.62 -37.69
CA LEU A 760 -14.05 6.62 -36.69
C LEU A 760 -12.99 7.74 -36.60
N ALA A 761 -11.71 7.40 -36.50
CA ALA A 761 -10.64 8.39 -36.45
C ALA A 761 -10.59 9.27 -37.71
N SER A 762 -10.95 8.72 -38.87
CA SER A 762 -10.92 9.45 -40.14
C SER A 762 -12.01 10.50 -40.28
N ILE A 763 -13.16 10.31 -39.64
CA ILE A 763 -14.29 11.27 -39.65
C ILE A 763 -14.15 12.31 -38.54
N LEU A 764 -13.42 12.01 -37.46
CA LEU A 764 -13.06 12.95 -36.39
C LEU A 764 -11.78 13.74 -36.76
N LYS A 765 -11.81 14.51 -37.85
CA LYS A 765 -10.65 15.28 -38.33
C LYS A 765 -10.84 16.79 -38.23
#